data_AF-A0A7K5PNJ1-F1
#
_entry.id   AF-A0A7K5PNJ1-F1
#
_cell.length_a   1.000
_cell.length_b   1.000
_cell.length_c   1.000
_cell.angle_alpha   90.00
_cell.angle_beta   90.00
_cell.angle_gamma   90.00
#
_symmetry.space_group_name_H-M   'P 1'
#
loop_
_entity.id
_entity.type
_entity.pdbx_description
1 polymer ?
#
loop_
_entity_poly.entity_id
_entity_poly.type
_entity_poly.pdbx_seq_one_letter_code
_entity_poly.pdbx_strand_id
1 'polypeptide(L)'
;SAGCFFTDDIQNQTSAVIQGDADPSSDTELPGVPTSPASTALLGAAAAGNGPASQAETSAQLTVDPLHSEQGEATAASASNEKDNLEMNKSPGNPNPSAELQWINIDLKEAQKHPVLSVSSFADTSSLSSLGAFSVGAEDQYGADEHPLWAWVSGGGCLVDLHSPLKWFTAPSGLSSSVQSLSLSITPAQTAAWRKQIFQQLSERTKRELENFRHYEQAIEQSVWVKTGALQWWRNWKPHKWMDVRVALEQFTGSDGMRDSILFIYYMYHEEKKYIHVFLNEVTIIVEVLNEAKHSFALYTPERTKQRWPIRLAAATEQEMHDWLSLLNMSCCESRRIQGPPSHHAIWSVTCKGDIFVSEPSPELEAGPQLMPCDQMFWRQVGGHLRLIESNSRGVVWGIGYDHTAWVHTGGYGGGFIQGLASSADNIYTQSDVKCVYIYENQRWNPVTGYSSRGLPTDRYMWSDASGLQECTKTNTKPPSPQWSWVSDWYIDFSPAGGTDREGWQYAADFPASYHGHKTMKDFVRRRRWARKCKIVTNGPWLEVPPVTLWDISIIPSSDADDEEAVALWAISDKGDVLCRLGVTQQNPAGTSWLHVGTDQPFISISIGAFYQVWAIARDGSAFYRGSVSPNKPAGDCWYHIPSPQKQKLKQVSVGRTSVFVLDKNGNLWYRQGITPSYPQGSTWDHVSNNIRKMSVGPLDQVWVIADKVQGSHSLSCGTVCHRTGVQPLEPKGLSWDYGIGGGWEHITVRGNATEASRAAVPDTAEENPAASKEGEDEKSKGKTEHSKTPLMVSENQELDRNSVNC
;
A
#
# COMPACT_ATOMS: atom_id res chain seq x y z
N SER A 1 -31.45 0.04 18.98
CA SER A 1 -32.55 0.98 19.30
C SER A 1 -33.44 1.13 18.06
N ALA A 2 -34.60 1.79 18.18
CA ALA A 2 -35.67 1.82 17.18
C ALA A 2 -35.22 1.99 15.71
N GLY A 3 -35.82 1.22 14.81
CA GLY A 3 -35.77 1.44 13.37
C GLY A 3 -37.12 1.96 12.85
N CYS A 4 -37.12 2.58 11.67
CA CYS A 4 -38.32 3.09 11.01
C CYS A 4 -38.50 2.41 9.65
N PHE A 5 -39.58 1.66 9.48
CA PHE A 5 -40.10 1.28 8.16
C PHE A 5 -41.02 2.39 7.65
N PHE A 6 -41.01 2.62 6.34
CA PHE A 6 -42.13 3.21 5.62
C PHE A 6 -42.53 2.26 4.49
N THR A 7 -43.81 1.91 4.45
CA THR A 7 -44.47 1.09 3.44
C THR A 7 -45.65 1.87 2.89
N ASP A 8 -45.67 2.12 1.59
CA ASP A 8 -46.84 2.65 0.89
C ASP A 8 -47.12 1.76 -0.34
N ASP A 9 -48.05 0.82 -0.18
CA ASP A 9 -48.69 0.10 -1.27
C ASP A 9 -49.95 0.86 -1.69
N ILE A 10 -50.07 1.24 -2.97
CA ILE A 10 -51.36 1.62 -3.57
C ILE A 10 -51.56 0.80 -4.86
N GLN A 11 -52.74 0.21 -4.98
CA GLN A 11 -53.03 -0.85 -5.93
C GLN A 11 -53.43 -0.37 -7.33
N ASN A 12 -53.08 -1.20 -8.31
CA ASN A 12 -53.69 -1.41 -9.63
C ASN A 12 -55.02 -0.69 -9.94
N GLN A 13 -55.10 -0.12 -11.14
CA GLN A 13 -56.30 -0.25 -11.98
C GLN A 13 -55.91 -0.70 -13.40
N THR A 14 -56.69 -1.63 -13.96
CA THR A 14 -56.48 -2.24 -15.28
C THR A 14 -57.72 -2.09 -16.15
N SER A 15 -57.58 -1.48 -17.34
CA SER A 15 -58.47 -1.62 -18.51
C SER A 15 -57.89 -0.85 -19.73
N ALA A 16 -58.23 -1.14 -20.99
CA ALA A 16 -58.16 -2.40 -21.76
C ALA A 16 -58.44 -2.08 -23.27
N VAL A 17 -57.98 -2.94 -24.20
CA VAL A 17 -58.26 -2.94 -25.68
C VAL A 17 -57.75 -1.66 -26.44
N ILE A 18 -57.39 -1.61 -27.74
CA ILE A 18 -57.58 -2.45 -28.94
C ILE A 18 -56.29 -2.55 -29.81
N GLN A 19 -55.85 -3.79 -30.08
CA GLN A 19 -55.46 -4.43 -31.37
C GLN A 19 -54.84 -3.62 -32.55
N GLY A 20 -53.79 -4.17 -33.18
CA GLY A 20 -53.29 -3.80 -34.52
C GLY A 20 -51.96 -4.46 -34.91
N ASP A 21 -51.91 -5.24 -36.00
CA ASP A 21 -50.75 -6.06 -36.44
C ASP A 21 -50.13 -5.60 -37.78
N ALA A 22 -48.83 -5.92 -37.93
CA ALA A 22 -48.07 -6.19 -39.17
C ALA A 22 -47.68 -5.07 -40.18
N ASP A 23 -46.45 -5.22 -40.71
CA ASP A 23 -45.88 -4.56 -41.90
C ASP A 23 -46.63 -4.91 -43.21
N PRO A 24 -46.53 -4.12 -44.31
CA PRO A 24 -45.40 -4.31 -45.24
C PRO A 24 -44.91 -3.04 -45.99
N SER A 25 -44.00 -3.25 -46.95
CA SER A 25 -43.22 -2.27 -47.73
C SER A 25 -43.91 -1.63 -48.95
N SER A 26 -43.50 -0.40 -49.31
CA SER A 26 -42.88 0.00 -50.62
C SER A 26 -43.22 1.42 -51.11
N ASP A 27 -42.36 1.93 -52.01
CA ASP A 27 -42.55 3.01 -53.00
C ASP A 27 -42.51 4.50 -52.61
N THR A 28 -42.14 5.47 -53.49
CA THR A 28 -41.12 5.57 -54.59
C THR A 28 -41.06 7.05 -55.09
N GLU A 29 -40.00 7.45 -55.83
CA GLU A 29 -39.85 8.59 -56.77
C GLU A 29 -38.75 9.66 -56.54
N LEU A 30 -38.27 10.20 -57.67
CA LEU A 30 -37.21 11.21 -57.92
C LEU A 30 -37.65 12.12 -59.09
N PRO A 31 -37.00 13.29 -59.32
CA PRO A 31 -36.16 13.43 -60.53
C PRO A 31 -34.90 14.31 -60.32
N GLY A 32 -33.90 14.39 -61.22
CA GLY A 32 -33.74 13.84 -62.57
C GLY A 32 -32.28 13.94 -63.10
N VAL A 33 -32.03 13.58 -64.37
CA VAL A 33 -30.70 13.27 -64.98
C VAL A 33 -30.63 13.84 -66.41
N PRO A 34 -29.56 14.57 -66.86
CA PRO A 34 -28.24 14.03 -67.29
C PRO A 34 -27.03 14.93 -66.85
N THR A 35 -25.77 14.88 -67.32
CA THR A 35 -25.10 14.28 -68.51
C THR A 35 -23.58 14.00 -68.24
N SER A 36 -22.83 13.49 -69.24
CA SER A 36 -21.36 13.27 -69.30
C SER A 36 -20.82 13.74 -70.69
N PRO A 37 -19.54 13.54 -71.15
CA PRO A 37 -18.39 12.80 -70.58
C PRO A 37 -16.94 13.37 -70.81
N ALA A 38 -15.94 12.61 -70.29
CA ALA A 38 -14.65 12.24 -70.93
C ALA A 38 -13.30 13.02 -70.76
N SER A 39 -12.25 12.20 -70.56
CA SER A 39 -10.84 12.23 -71.09
C SER A 39 -9.68 13.10 -70.50
N THR A 40 -8.84 12.41 -69.70
CA THR A 40 -7.35 12.22 -69.80
C THR A 40 -6.30 13.35 -69.69
N ALA A 41 -5.21 13.01 -68.95
CA ALA A 41 -3.77 13.32 -69.22
C ALA A 41 -3.24 14.76 -69.08
N LEU A 42 -1.94 15.03 -68.80
CA LEU A 42 -0.88 14.36 -67.99
C LEU A 42 0.35 15.33 -67.89
N LEU A 43 1.24 15.12 -66.90
CA LEU A 43 2.60 15.69 -66.76
C LEU A 43 2.74 17.22 -66.57
N GLY A 44 3.72 17.65 -65.75
CA GLY A 44 4.06 19.07 -65.59
C GLY A 44 5.03 19.40 -64.44
N ALA A 45 6.33 19.31 -64.70
CA ALA A 45 7.45 19.84 -63.90
C ALA A 45 7.36 21.37 -63.63
N ALA A 46 8.14 22.03 -62.77
CA ALA A 46 8.97 21.70 -61.60
C ALA A 46 9.54 23.04 -61.03
N ALA A 47 10.54 22.99 -60.12
CA ALA A 47 11.25 24.13 -59.50
C ALA A 47 10.37 25.01 -58.56
N ALA A 48 10.75 25.33 -57.33
CA ALA A 48 11.92 26.08 -56.85
C ALA A 48 11.91 27.56 -57.30
N GLY A 49 12.21 28.54 -56.45
CA GLY A 49 12.66 28.49 -55.05
C GLY A 49 13.17 29.86 -54.59
N ASN A 50 13.58 30.00 -53.32
CA ASN A 50 13.92 31.27 -52.64
C ASN A 50 12.68 32.17 -52.41
N GLY A 51 12.48 32.93 -51.33
CA GLY A 51 13.35 33.24 -50.17
C GLY A 51 14.27 34.45 -50.40
N PRO A 52 14.74 35.17 -49.37
CA PRO A 52 14.44 35.09 -47.92
C PRO A 52 14.06 36.48 -47.29
N ALA A 53 13.93 36.52 -45.94
CA ALA A 53 14.17 37.70 -45.08
C ALA A 53 13.23 38.94 -45.21
N SER A 54 13.10 39.87 -44.23
CA SER A 54 13.33 39.87 -42.77
C SER A 54 12.85 41.19 -42.14
N GLN A 55 12.31 41.16 -40.90
CA GLN A 55 12.21 42.32 -39.96
C GLN A 55 11.33 43.52 -40.43
N ALA A 56 10.79 44.41 -39.58
CA ALA A 56 10.46 44.39 -38.13
C ALA A 56 9.35 45.46 -37.85
N GLU A 57 9.03 45.66 -36.56
CA GLU A 57 8.48 46.86 -35.88
C GLU A 57 8.44 48.19 -36.70
N THR A 58 7.47 49.12 -36.58
CA THR A 58 6.45 49.41 -35.52
C THR A 58 5.34 50.37 -36.06
N SER A 59 4.29 50.64 -35.25
CA SER A 59 3.55 51.93 -35.04
C SER A 59 3.29 52.94 -36.20
N ALA A 60 2.12 53.60 -36.36
CA ALA A 60 0.83 53.63 -35.63
C ALA A 60 -0.23 54.53 -36.34
N GLN A 61 -1.40 54.72 -35.68
CA GLN A 61 -2.18 55.98 -35.56
C GLN A 61 -3.39 56.29 -36.50
N LEU A 62 -4.21 57.28 -36.06
CA LEU A 62 -5.43 57.90 -36.63
C LEU A 62 -6.74 57.09 -36.45
N THR A 63 -7.92 57.62 -36.05
CA THR A 63 -8.40 58.97 -35.59
C THR A 63 -9.67 58.74 -34.71
N VAL A 64 -9.84 59.27 -33.48
CA VAL A 64 -10.17 60.66 -33.02
C VAL A 64 -11.66 61.09 -33.20
N ASP A 65 -12.46 60.90 -32.13
CA ASP A 65 -13.40 61.85 -31.46
C ASP A 65 -14.60 62.51 -32.23
N PRO A 66 -15.54 63.29 -31.60
CA PRO A 66 -15.58 63.85 -30.23
C PRO A 66 -16.89 63.87 -29.37
N LEU A 67 -16.70 63.99 -28.03
CA LEU A 67 -17.46 64.78 -27.00
C LEU A 67 -18.95 64.44 -26.66
N HIS A 68 -19.54 64.74 -25.49
CA HIS A 68 -19.17 65.33 -24.16
C HIS A 68 -19.85 64.44 -23.06
N SER A 69 -19.31 64.11 -21.86
CA SER A 69 -18.93 64.89 -20.65
C SER A 69 -20.10 65.62 -19.95
N GLU A 70 -20.21 65.75 -18.62
CA GLU A 70 -19.41 65.36 -17.42
C GLU A 70 -20.34 64.62 -16.40
N GLN A 71 -20.12 64.36 -15.10
CA GLN A 71 -19.13 64.58 -14.01
C GLN A 71 -18.85 63.19 -13.33
N GLY A 72 -18.20 62.92 -12.18
CA GLY A 72 -17.57 63.62 -11.02
C GLY A 72 -17.94 62.84 -9.73
N GLU A 73 -17.06 62.03 -9.12
CA GLU A 73 -16.01 62.37 -8.12
C GLU A 73 -16.52 62.97 -6.79
N ALA A 74 -16.05 62.59 -5.58
CA ALA A 74 -15.10 61.52 -5.17
C ALA A 74 -15.12 61.25 -3.63
N THR A 75 -14.38 60.22 -3.18
CA THR A 75 -13.88 59.98 -1.79
C THR A 75 -14.93 59.71 -0.67
N ALA A 76 -14.62 59.23 0.54
CA ALA A 76 -13.33 58.97 1.22
C ALA A 76 -13.38 57.71 2.13
N ALA A 77 -12.25 57.33 2.74
CA ALA A 77 -12.15 56.29 3.77
C ALA A 77 -11.75 56.86 5.15
N SER A 78 -12.14 56.20 6.24
CA SER A 78 -11.55 56.32 7.59
C SER A 78 -12.01 55.14 8.48
N ALA A 79 -11.56 55.04 9.75
CA ALA A 79 -11.52 53.75 10.47
C ALA A 79 -11.86 53.83 11.98
N SER A 80 -11.88 52.64 12.60
CA SER A 80 -11.70 52.30 14.03
C SER A 80 -12.90 52.23 15.01
N ASN A 81 -12.92 51.09 15.71
CA ASN A 81 -13.25 50.80 17.12
C ASN A 81 -14.67 50.92 17.75
N GLU A 82 -15.06 49.78 18.34
CA GLU A 82 -15.66 49.56 19.68
C GLU A 82 -17.10 49.99 20.06
N LYS A 83 -17.95 48.95 20.15
CA LYS A 83 -18.70 48.47 21.34
C LYS A 83 -20.02 49.09 21.86
N ASP A 84 -20.88 48.12 22.23
CA ASP A 84 -21.77 48.02 23.41
C ASP A 84 -23.16 48.72 23.48
N ASN A 85 -24.13 47.94 23.99
CA ASN A 85 -25.33 48.32 24.78
C ASN A 85 -26.54 49.00 24.08
N LEU A 86 -27.80 48.88 24.55
CA LEU A 86 -28.51 47.89 25.42
C LEU A 86 -30.05 48.10 25.28
N GLU A 87 -30.86 47.10 25.62
CA GLU A 87 -32.33 47.26 25.80
C GLU A 87 -32.73 47.54 27.27
N MET A 88 -33.94 48.07 27.52
CA MET A 88 -34.41 48.32 28.89
C MET A 88 -35.95 48.48 29.07
N ASN A 89 -36.47 47.95 30.19
CA ASN A 89 -37.75 48.24 30.91
C ASN A 89 -38.98 47.33 30.62
N LYS A 90 -39.80 46.90 31.62
CA LYS A 90 -39.58 46.71 33.08
C LYS A 90 -40.66 45.86 33.78
N SER A 91 -40.39 45.57 35.05
CA SER A 91 -41.16 44.98 36.18
C SER A 91 -42.45 45.72 36.61
N PRO A 92 -43.35 45.14 37.45
CA PRO A 92 -43.14 45.11 38.92
C PRO A 92 -43.70 43.90 39.73
N GLY A 93 -43.19 43.67 40.95
CA GLY A 93 -43.80 42.80 41.99
C GLY A 93 -42.80 41.93 42.78
N ASN A 94 -42.83 41.96 44.12
CA ASN A 94 -41.98 41.17 45.04
C ASN A 94 -42.70 41.01 46.40
N PRO A 95 -42.52 39.93 47.21
CA PRO A 95 -41.40 39.93 48.19
C PRO A 95 -40.75 38.54 48.53
N ASN A 96 -39.44 38.56 48.79
CA ASN A 96 -38.61 37.81 49.78
C ASN A 96 -38.97 36.40 50.33
N PRO A 97 -37.99 35.58 50.81
CA PRO A 97 -36.53 35.80 50.88
C PRO A 97 -35.67 34.64 50.29
N SER A 98 -34.35 34.75 50.48
CA SER A 98 -33.27 33.84 50.06
C SER A 98 -33.29 32.42 50.64
N ALA A 99 -32.86 31.44 49.84
CA ALA A 99 -32.17 30.23 50.29
C ALA A 99 -31.25 29.66 49.19
N GLU A 100 -29.99 29.36 49.53
CA GLU A 100 -29.18 28.39 48.78
C GLU A 100 -29.61 26.96 49.16
N LEU A 101 -29.32 25.96 48.32
CA LEU A 101 -29.41 24.55 48.72
C LEU A 101 -28.13 23.79 48.41
N GLN A 102 -27.53 23.26 49.48
CA GLN A 102 -26.28 22.50 49.47
C GLN A 102 -26.51 21.02 49.14
N TRP A 103 -25.42 20.29 48.93
CA TRP A 103 -25.42 18.84 48.76
C TRP A 103 -25.73 18.13 50.08
N ILE A 104 -26.30 16.93 49.99
CA ILE A 104 -26.76 16.15 51.14
C ILE A 104 -25.59 15.31 51.70
N ASN A 105 -25.24 15.53 52.98
CA ASN A 105 -24.47 14.57 53.79
C ASN A 105 -25.41 13.77 54.70
N ILE A 106 -24.99 12.56 55.07
CA ILE A 106 -25.63 11.77 56.14
C ILE A 106 -24.82 11.97 57.43
N ASP A 107 -25.51 12.31 58.51
CA ASP A 107 -24.93 12.74 59.79
C ASP A 107 -24.63 11.57 60.75
N LEU A 108 -23.49 11.67 61.47
CA LEU A 108 -23.20 10.94 62.70
C LEU A 108 -22.46 11.88 63.66
N LYS A 109 -22.97 11.99 64.88
CA LYS A 109 -22.78 13.17 65.74
C LYS A 109 -21.45 13.26 66.49
N GLU A 110 -20.81 14.43 66.32
CA GLU A 110 -20.37 15.38 67.36
C GLU A 110 -19.76 14.86 68.69
N ALA A 111 -18.52 15.30 68.95
CA ALA A 111 -18.07 15.72 70.28
C ALA A 111 -17.20 16.99 70.16
N GLN A 112 -17.35 17.95 71.08
CA GLN A 112 -16.91 19.36 70.90
C GLN A 112 -15.56 19.69 71.57
N LYS A 113 -14.79 20.65 71.01
CA LYS A 113 -14.64 22.03 71.56
C LYS A 113 -13.63 22.93 70.81
N HIS A 114 -13.91 24.24 70.89
CA HIS A 114 -13.10 25.41 70.50
C HIS A 114 -12.80 26.28 71.77
N PRO A 115 -12.12 27.45 71.71
CA PRO A 115 -11.26 28.09 70.67
C PRO A 115 -9.89 28.58 71.22
N VAL A 116 -9.08 29.28 70.40
CA VAL A 116 -8.62 30.70 70.60
C VAL A 116 -7.43 31.05 69.67
N LEU A 117 -7.60 32.09 68.82
CA LEU A 117 -6.67 33.14 68.28
C LEU A 117 -5.19 32.77 67.91
N SER A 118 -4.53 33.33 66.88
CA SER A 118 -4.75 34.52 66.02
C SER A 118 -3.92 34.51 64.71
N VAL A 119 -4.42 35.20 63.64
CA VAL A 119 -3.73 36.21 62.75
C VAL A 119 -2.23 35.98 62.35
N SER A 120 -1.76 36.05 61.08
CA SER A 120 -2.18 36.82 59.88
C SER A 120 -1.74 36.26 58.51
N SER A 121 -2.48 36.67 57.45
CA SER A 121 -2.04 36.99 56.05
C SER A 121 -1.24 36.01 55.18
N PHE A 122 -1.76 35.78 53.96
CA PHE A 122 -1.11 35.11 52.83
C PHE A 122 -0.10 36.00 52.08
N ALA A 123 0.85 35.38 51.38
CA ALA A 123 1.46 35.86 50.14
C ALA A 123 1.95 34.63 49.31
N ASP A 124 1.78 34.66 47.99
CA ASP A 124 1.72 33.44 47.18
C ASP A 124 3.05 32.78 46.80
N THR A 125 2.93 31.48 46.48
CA THR A 125 3.89 30.63 45.77
C THR A 125 4.47 31.32 44.53
N SER A 126 5.77 31.19 44.23
CA SER A 126 6.26 29.99 43.55
C SER A 126 7.78 29.98 43.45
N SER A 127 8.42 28.83 43.71
CA SER A 127 9.84 28.61 43.43
C SER A 127 10.12 27.13 43.16
N LEU A 128 10.64 26.90 41.96
CA LEU A 128 11.69 25.94 41.54
C LEU A 128 12.04 24.70 42.39
N SER A 129 12.47 23.68 41.65
CA SER A 129 13.42 22.63 42.06
C SER A 129 12.92 21.52 43.00
N SER A 130 13.58 20.36 43.09
CA SER A 130 14.35 19.57 42.10
C SER A 130 14.88 18.29 42.77
N LEU A 131 15.18 17.25 41.99
CA LEU A 131 16.11 16.14 42.29
C LEU A 131 15.84 15.27 43.54
N GLY A 132 15.96 13.94 43.37
CA GLY A 132 15.77 12.98 44.46
C GLY A 132 16.15 11.54 44.10
N ALA A 133 17.18 11.35 43.27
CA ALA A 133 17.69 10.02 42.97
C ALA A 133 18.52 9.50 44.16
N PHE A 134 18.06 8.42 44.80
CA PHE A 134 18.81 7.75 45.86
C PHE A 134 19.53 6.51 45.33
N SER A 135 20.79 6.36 45.74
CA SER A 135 21.67 5.28 45.28
C SER A 135 21.37 3.96 46.00
N VAL A 136 21.59 2.85 45.29
CA VAL A 136 21.77 1.54 45.92
C VAL A 136 23.03 1.59 46.79
N GLY A 137 22.97 1.02 48.01
CA GLY A 137 24.17 0.75 48.82
C GLY A 137 24.27 1.43 50.19
N ALA A 138 23.25 1.30 51.04
CA ALA A 138 23.40 1.44 52.49
C ALA A 138 22.40 0.51 53.21
N GLU A 139 22.86 -0.31 54.14
CA GLU A 139 22.00 -0.87 55.19
C GLU A 139 21.87 0.19 56.29
N ASP A 140 20.66 0.66 56.55
CA ASP A 140 20.37 1.49 57.72
C ASP A 140 19.08 1.01 58.39
N GLN A 141 19.10 0.92 59.72
CA GLN A 141 18.09 0.21 60.49
C GLN A 141 16.90 1.12 60.82
N TYR A 142 15.82 1.04 60.05
CA TYR A 142 14.53 1.62 60.43
C TYR A 142 13.62 0.58 61.10
N GLY A 143 12.95 1.03 62.19
CA GLY A 143 12.15 0.18 63.05
C GLY A 143 10.83 -0.28 62.44
N ALA A 144 10.19 -1.25 63.10
CA ALA A 144 8.84 -1.67 62.75
C ALA A 144 7.79 -0.59 63.04
N ASP A 145 6.62 -0.73 62.41
CA ASP A 145 5.38 0.06 62.62
C ASP A 145 5.31 1.49 62.07
N GLU A 146 5.89 1.74 60.88
CA GLU A 146 5.21 2.60 59.89
C GLU A 146 4.88 1.80 58.61
N HIS A 147 3.59 1.50 58.43
CA HIS A 147 3.07 1.03 57.14
C HIS A 147 2.81 2.25 56.24
N PRO A 148 3.15 2.22 54.94
CA PRO A 148 2.99 3.38 54.07
C PRO A 148 1.52 3.81 53.95
N LEU A 149 1.21 5.01 54.47
CA LEU A 149 -0.12 5.57 54.46
C LEU A 149 -0.44 6.18 53.10
N TRP A 150 -1.56 5.75 52.51
CA TRP A 150 -2.08 6.31 51.26
C TRP A 150 -2.65 7.70 51.49
N ALA A 151 -1.83 8.73 51.26
CA ALA A 151 -2.20 10.13 51.47
C ALA A 151 -3.32 10.61 50.53
N TRP A 152 -3.32 10.14 49.27
CA TRP A 152 -4.40 10.35 48.30
C TRP A 152 -4.33 9.30 47.18
N VAL A 153 -5.43 9.12 46.46
CA VAL A 153 -5.53 8.34 45.22
C VAL A 153 -6.33 9.16 44.21
N SER A 154 -5.86 9.21 42.96
CA SER A 154 -6.60 9.81 41.84
C SER A 154 -6.67 8.83 40.69
N GLY A 155 -7.88 8.60 40.18
CA GLY A 155 -8.12 7.73 39.03
C GLY A 155 -8.08 8.52 37.72
N GLY A 156 -7.17 8.15 36.83
CA GLY A 156 -7.25 8.55 35.42
C GLY A 156 -8.35 7.77 34.68
N GLY A 157 -8.61 8.15 33.42
CA GLY A 157 -9.46 7.35 32.54
C GLY A 157 -8.82 5.97 32.30
N CYS A 158 -9.59 4.90 32.49
CA CYS A 158 -9.14 3.53 32.23
C CYS A 158 -9.87 2.95 31.02
N LEU A 159 -9.12 2.31 30.12
CA LEU A 159 -9.65 1.61 28.97
C LEU A 159 -9.82 0.13 29.36
N VAL A 160 -11.07 -0.32 29.46
CA VAL A 160 -11.40 -1.69 29.89
C VAL A 160 -11.36 -2.61 28.68
N ASP A 161 -10.30 -3.41 28.57
CA ASP A 161 -10.24 -4.51 27.61
C ASP A 161 -11.27 -5.60 27.98
N LEU A 162 -12.18 -5.87 27.04
CA LEU A 162 -13.22 -6.89 27.16
C LEU A 162 -12.68 -8.31 26.98
N HIS A 163 -11.51 -8.46 26.33
CA HIS A 163 -10.93 -9.76 25.98
C HIS A 163 -9.88 -10.26 26.98
N SER A 164 -9.38 -9.38 27.87
CA SER A 164 -8.52 -9.74 29.00
C SER A 164 -9.28 -9.59 30.34
N PRO A 165 -10.16 -10.55 30.71
CA PRO A 165 -10.89 -10.49 31.97
C PRO A 165 -9.91 -10.53 33.15
N LEU A 166 -9.79 -9.38 33.85
CA LEU A 166 -8.87 -9.21 34.97
C LEU A 166 -9.03 -10.35 35.98
N LYS A 167 -7.94 -11.07 36.29
CA LYS A 167 -7.93 -12.30 37.11
C LYS A 167 -8.37 -12.12 38.59
N TRP A 168 -8.84 -10.93 38.96
CA TRP A 168 -9.51 -10.65 40.23
C TRP A 168 -11.06 -10.71 40.13
N PHE A 169 -11.64 -10.62 38.93
CA PHE A 169 -13.09 -10.79 38.71
C PHE A 169 -13.51 -12.26 38.58
N THR A 170 -12.59 -13.16 38.24
CA THR A 170 -12.86 -14.61 38.27
C THR A 170 -13.09 -15.08 39.70
N ALA A 171 -14.31 -15.54 39.98
CA ALA A 171 -14.61 -16.41 41.11
C ALA A 171 -14.36 -17.87 40.68
N PRO A 172 -13.75 -18.73 41.52
CA PRO A 172 -13.70 -20.16 41.26
C PRO A 172 -15.11 -20.73 41.41
N SER A 173 -15.78 -20.98 40.28
CA SER A 173 -17.01 -21.76 40.23
C SER A 173 -16.77 -23.14 40.85
N GLY A 174 -17.74 -23.64 41.62
CA GLY A 174 -17.52 -24.69 42.61
C GLY A 174 -16.93 -25.97 42.04
N LEU A 175 -15.74 -26.35 42.53
CA LEU A 175 -15.20 -27.70 42.35
C LEU A 175 -16.15 -28.72 42.98
N SER A 176 -16.61 -29.68 42.16
CA SER A 176 -17.20 -30.92 42.64
C SER A 176 -16.20 -31.65 43.55
N SER A 177 -16.69 -32.40 44.54
CA SER A 177 -15.84 -32.97 45.59
C SER A 177 -15.13 -34.26 45.16
N SER A 178 -14.23 -34.18 44.18
CA SER A 178 -13.26 -35.22 43.84
C SER A 178 -12.01 -34.64 43.13
N VAL A 179 -10.89 -35.37 43.21
CA VAL A 179 -9.57 -35.02 42.64
C VAL A 179 -8.93 -33.74 43.21
N GLN A 180 -8.40 -33.84 44.43
CA GLN A 180 -7.30 -32.98 44.87
C GLN A 180 -5.98 -33.49 44.26
N SER A 181 -5.34 -32.71 43.38
CA SER A 181 -3.92 -32.88 43.07
C SER A 181 -3.32 -31.62 42.43
N LEU A 182 -2.19 -31.16 42.99
CA LEU A 182 -1.36 -30.02 42.57
C LEU A 182 -2.03 -28.63 42.69
N SER A 183 -1.33 -27.72 43.38
CA SER A 183 -1.90 -26.50 43.95
C SER A 183 -1.57 -25.24 43.14
N LEU A 184 -2.61 -24.56 42.64
CA LEU A 184 -2.54 -23.11 42.42
C LEU A 184 -2.63 -22.39 43.78
N SER A 185 -1.74 -21.45 44.02
CA SER A 185 -1.67 -20.70 45.28
C SER A 185 -2.82 -19.72 45.42
N ILE A 186 -3.80 -20.05 46.28
CA ILE A 186 -4.86 -19.12 46.67
C ILE A 186 -4.21 -17.96 47.42
N THR A 187 -4.15 -16.79 46.79
CA THR A 187 -3.56 -15.60 47.40
C THR A 187 -4.51 -15.00 48.44
N PRO A 188 -4.02 -14.39 49.55
CA PRO A 188 -4.89 -13.80 50.58
C PRO A 188 -5.91 -12.77 50.04
N ALA A 189 -5.57 -12.08 48.95
CA ALA A 189 -6.46 -11.15 48.25
C ALA A 189 -7.67 -11.82 47.55
N GLN A 190 -7.68 -13.15 47.38
CA GLN A 190 -8.82 -13.90 46.83
C GLN A 190 -9.86 -14.27 47.90
N THR A 191 -9.42 -14.48 49.15
CA THR A 191 -10.30 -14.89 50.27
C THR A 191 -10.76 -13.72 51.15
N ALA A 192 -10.13 -12.55 51.03
CA ALA A 192 -10.38 -11.35 51.83
C ALA A 192 -11.86 -10.89 51.85
N ALA A 193 -12.31 -10.42 53.02
CA ALA A 193 -13.69 -10.02 53.25
C ALA A 193 -14.14 -8.84 52.37
N TRP A 194 -13.28 -7.83 52.18
CA TRP A 194 -13.57 -6.67 51.33
C TRP A 194 -13.87 -7.08 49.88
N ARG A 195 -13.17 -8.07 49.32
CA ARG A 195 -13.42 -8.59 47.97
C ARG A 195 -14.79 -9.23 47.89
N LYS A 196 -15.16 -10.07 48.87
CA LYS A 196 -16.49 -10.70 48.94
C LYS A 196 -17.60 -9.65 49.01
N GLN A 197 -17.40 -8.59 49.78
CA GLN A 197 -18.34 -7.46 49.90
C GLN A 197 -18.51 -6.71 48.57
N ILE A 198 -17.42 -6.40 47.84
CA ILE A 198 -17.50 -5.77 46.52
C ILE A 198 -18.22 -6.68 45.51
N PHE A 199 -17.90 -7.98 45.47
CA PHE A 199 -18.59 -8.94 44.60
C PHE A 199 -20.09 -9.04 44.90
N GLN A 200 -20.48 -9.03 46.18
CA GLN A 200 -21.88 -9.00 46.58
C GLN A 200 -22.56 -7.70 46.15
N GLN A 201 -21.95 -6.54 46.39
CA GLN A 201 -22.49 -5.24 45.96
C GLN A 201 -22.64 -5.14 44.44
N LEU A 202 -21.67 -5.65 43.67
CA LEU A 202 -21.77 -5.75 42.21
C LEU A 202 -22.88 -6.70 41.78
N SER A 203 -23.03 -7.86 42.43
CA SER A 203 -24.10 -8.82 42.11
C SER A 203 -25.49 -8.27 42.44
N GLU A 204 -25.65 -7.59 43.58
CA GLU A 204 -26.89 -6.90 43.96
C GLU A 204 -27.20 -5.73 43.03
N ARG A 205 -26.18 -4.98 42.58
CA ARG A 205 -26.31 -3.92 41.58
C ARG A 205 -26.75 -4.49 40.23
N THR A 206 -26.03 -5.46 39.68
CA THR A 206 -26.37 -6.13 38.41
C THR A 206 -27.77 -6.71 38.46
N LYS A 207 -28.16 -7.35 39.58
CA LYS A 207 -29.54 -7.85 39.77
C LYS A 207 -30.56 -6.70 39.70
N ARG A 208 -30.34 -5.61 40.43
CA ARG A 208 -31.24 -4.44 40.49
C ARG A 208 -31.34 -3.71 39.15
N GLU A 209 -30.24 -3.59 38.41
CA GLU A 209 -30.19 -2.92 37.12
C GLU A 209 -30.83 -3.80 36.03
N LEU A 210 -30.51 -5.11 35.96
CA LEU A 210 -31.09 -6.03 34.95
C LEU A 210 -32.52 -6.50 35.27
N GLU A 211 -33.01 -6.40 36.51
CA GLU A 211 -34.37 -6.85 36.86
C GLU A 211 -35.46 -6.16 36.02
N ASN A 212 -35.25 -4.88 35.69
CA ASN A 212 -36.14 -4.12 34.81
C ASN A 212 -36.11 -4.60 33.35
N PHE A 213 -35.02 -5.24 32.90
CA PHE A 213 -34.81 -5.65 31.51
C PHE A 213 -35.11 -7.14 31.24
N ARG A 214 -35.57 -7.91 32.24
CA ARG A 214 -35.93 -9.34 32.08
C ARG A 214 -37.03 -9.64 31.06
N HIS A 215 -37.70 -8.62 30.53
CA HIS A 215 -38.73 -8.74 29.49
C HIS A 215 -38.16 -8.64 28.06
N TYR A 216 -36.90 -8.23 27.91
CA TYR A 216 -36.16 -8.45 26.66
C TYR A 216 -35.68 -9.90 26.62
N GLU A 217 -35.71 -10.52 25.45
CA GLU A 217 -35.04 -11.81 25.25
C GLU A 217 -33.56 -11.66 25.60
N GLN A 218 -33.02 -12.65 26.33
CA GLN A 218 -31.59 -12.73 26.56
C GLN A 218 -30.90 -12.83 25.20
N ALA A 219 -29.88 -12.00 24.97
CA ALA A 219 -29.07 -12.07 23.77
C ALA A 219 -28.33 -13.42 23.74
N ILE A 220 -28.91 -14.39 23.03
CA ILE A 220 -28.23 -15.65 22.71
C ILE A 220 -27.10 -15.28 21.75
N GLU A 221 -25.86 -15.39 22.21
CA GLU A 221 -24.72 -15.44 21.30
C GLU A 221 -24.87 -16.68 20.41
N GLN A 222 -25.42 -16.48 19.21
CA GLN A 222 -25.39 -17.51 18.19
C GLN A 222 -23.93 -17.72 17.81
N SER A 223 -23.39 -18.88 18.18
CA SER A 223 -22.00 -19.25 17.87
C SER A 223 -21.71 -19.35 16.37
N VAL A 224 -22.74 -19.25 15.52
CA VAL A 224 -22.63 -19.07 14.07
C VAL A 224 -23.40 -17.81 13.66
N TRP A 225 -22.71 -16.87 13.03
CA TRP A 225 -23.28 -15.74 12.30
C TRP A 225 -23.26 -16.03 10.80
N VAL A 226 -24.29 -15.58 10.05
CA VAL A 226 -24.37 -15.81 8.59
C VAL A 226 -24.82 -14.55 7.85
N LYS A 227 -24.03 -14.09 6.87
CA LYS A 227 -24.46 -13.11 5.85
C LYS A 227 -24.58 -13.78 4.49
N THR A 228 -25.74 -13.66 3.85
CA THR A 228 -25.99 -14.16 2.49
C THR A 228 -26.13 -13.03 1.48
N GLY A 229 -25.95 -13.34 0.19
CA GLY A 229 -26.18 -12.42 -0.92
C GLY A 229 -26.39 -13.13 -2.25
N ALA A 230 -26.43 -12.35 -3.32
CA ALA A 230 -26.45 -12.82 -4.70
C ALA A 230 -25.31 -12.13 -5.47
N LEU A 231 -24.42 -12.92 -6.07
CA LEU A 231 -23.28 -12.43 -6.85
C LEU A 231 -23.25 -13.17 -8.18
N GLN A 232 -22.35 -12.79 -9.07
CA GLN A 232 -22.05 -13.54 -10.29
C GLN A 232 -20.65 -14.14 -10.20
N TRP A 233 -20.50 -15.42 -10.53
CA TRP A 233 -19.23 -16.14 -10.52
C TRP A 233 -18.74 -16.41 -11.95
N TRP A 234 -17.45 -16.21 -12.20
CA TRP A 234 -16.79 -16.64 -13.44
C TRP A 234 -16.45 -18.14 -13.35
N ARG A 235 -17.33 -18.99 -13.91
CA ARG A 235 -17.25 -20.44 -13.70
C ARG A 235 -15.98 -21.08 -14.27
N ASN A 236 -15.43 -22.05 -13.54
CA ASN A 236 -14.14 -22.69 -13.84
C ASN A 236 -14.17 -23.70 -15.00
N TRP A 237 -15.34 -24.03 -15.58
CA TRP A 237 -15.47 -24.99 -16.68
C TRP A 237 -15.87 -24.36 -18.01
N LYS A 238 -15.40 -24.96 -19.11
CA LYS A 238 -15.65 -24.48 -20.47
C LYS A 238 -17.11 -24.70 -20.90
N PRO A 239 -17.69 -23.82 -21.74
CA PRO A 239 -17.20 -22.47 -22.04
C PRO A 239 -17.29 -21.58 -20.79
N HIS A 240 -16.22 -20.85 -20.48
CA HIS A 240 -16.19 -19.95 -19.32
C HIS A 240 -17.17 -18.80 -19.56
N LYS A 241 -18.05 -18.56 -18.59
CA LYS A 241 -18.98 -17.44 -18.58
C LYS A 241 -19.33 -17.06 -17.14
N TRP A 242 -19.86 -15.85 -16.97
CA TRP A 242 -20.54 -15.47 -15.74
C TRP A 242 -21.80 -16.33 -15.54
N MET A 243 -22.07 -16.65 -14.29
CA MET A 243 -23.22 -17.42 -13.80
C MET A 243 -23.69 -16.79 -12.49
N ASP A 244 -24.99 -16.59 -12.33
CA ASP A 244 -25.57 -16.09 -11.09
C ASP A 244 -25.44 -17.16 -9.99
N VAL A 245 -25.00 -16.73 -8.81
CA VAL A 245 -24.73 -17.59 -7.65
C VAL A 245 -25.29 -16.96 -6.38
N ARG A 246 -25.69 -17.81 -5.42
CA ARG A 246 -25.99 -17.36 -4.06
C ARG A 246 -24.74 -17.57 -3.21
N VAL A 247 -24.36 -16.58 -2.42
CA VAL A 247 -23.23 -16.68 -1.50
C VAL A 247 -23.72 -16.65 -0.06
N ALA A 248 -23.02 -17.35 0.82
CA ALA A 248 -23.18 -17.29 2.27
C ALA A 248 -21.81 -17.27 2.92
N LEU A 249 -21.51 -16.25 3.71
CA LEU A 249 -20.38 -16.23 4.62
C LEU A 249 -20.88 -16.64 5.99
N GLU A 250 -20.44 -17.80 6.46
CA GLU A 250 -20.70 -18.32 7.80
C GLU A 250 -19.46 -18.03 8.66
N GLN A 251 -19.63 -17.39 9.81
CA GLN A 251 -18.58 -17.15 10.80
C GLN A 251 -18.93 -17.90 12.09
N PHE A 252 -18.05 -18.81 12.51
CA PHE A 252 -18.17 -19.55 13.76
C PHE A 252 -17.29 -18.92 14.83
N THR A 253 -17.83 -18.73 16.04
CA THR A 253 -17.05 -18.34 17.22
C THR A 253 -16.82 -19.56 18.12
N GLY A 254 -15.57 -19.98 18.24
CA GLY A 254 -15.12 -21.08 19.09
C GLY A 254 -15.21 -20.78 20.58
N SER A 255 -15.12 -21.82 21.41
CA SER A 255 -15.15 -21.71 22.88
C SER A 255 -13.91 -21.06 23.49
N ASP A 256 -12.87 -20.82 22.68
CA ASP A 256 -11.68 -20.03 22.98
C ASP A 256 -11.79 -18.57 22.46
N GLY A 257 -12.93 -18.20 21.86
CA GLY A 257 -13.18 -16.90 21.23
C GLY A 257 -12.71 -16.78 19.77
N MET A 258 -12.18 -17.85 19.17
CA MET A 258 -11.70 -17.81 17.78
C MET A 258 -12.82 -17.64 16.76
N ARG A 259 -12.66 -16.69 15.84
CA ARG A 259 -13.58 -16.46 14.71
C ARG A 259 -13.03 -17.06 13.42
N ASP A 260 -13.32 -18.33 13.18
CA ASP A 260 -13.11 -18.94 11.86
C ASP A 260 -14.31 -18.65 10.95
N SER A 261 -14.08 -18.51 9.65
CA SER A 261 -15.14 -18.21 8.68
C SER A 261 -15.02 -19.04 7.40
N ILE A 262 -16.17 -19.35 6.78
CA ILE A 262 -16.28 -20.14 5.55
C ILE A 262 -17.20 -19.40 4.57
N LEU A 263 -16.70 -19.14 3.36
CA LEU A 263 -17.50 -18.60 2.25
C LEU A 263 -18.01 -19.76 1.37
N PHE A 264 -19.32 -19.97 1.38
CA PHE A 264 -20.03 -20.84 0.45
C PHE A 264 -20.51 -20.07 -0.78
N ILE A 265 -20.35 -20.68 -1.96
CA ILE A 265 -20.77 -20.17 -3.26
C ILE A 265 -21.64 -21.26 -3.92
N TYR A 266 -22.96 -21.11 -3.83
CA TYR A 266 -23.94 -22.05 -4.36
C TYR A 266 -24.28 -21.75 -5.82
N TYR A 267 -24.24 -22.78 -6.67
CA TYR A 267 -24.44 -22.69 -8.12
C TYR A 267 -25.23 -23.89 -8.66
N MET A 268 -25.77 -23.75 -9.87
CA MET A 268 -26.51 -24.81 -10.57
C MET A 268 -25.64 -25.46 -11.66
N TYR A 269 -25.66 -26.79 -11.76
CA TYR A 269 -24.90 -27.55 -12.76
C TYR A 269 -25.72 -28.75 -13.24
N HIS A 270 -26.24 -28.70 -14.47
CA HIS A 270 -27.20 -29.68 -15.00
C HIS A 270 -28.39 -29.92 -14.05
N GLU A 271 -29.05 -28.84 -13.63
CA GLU A 271 -30.12 -28.80 -12.62
C GLU A 271 -29.77 -29.31 -11.21
N GLU A 272 -28.55 -29.81 -10.97
CA GLU A 272 -28.08 -30.13 -9.62
C GLU A 272 -27.58 -28.87 -8.89
N LYS A 273 -28.01 -28.70 -7.64
CA LYS A 273 -27.44 -27.70 -6.72
C LYS A 273 -26.05 -28.17 -6.26
N LYS A 274 -25.02 -27.36 -6.49
CA LYS A 274 -23.64 -27.59 -6.05
C LYS A 274 -23.09 -26.37 -5.34
N TYR A 275 -21.97 -26.52 -4.64
CA TYR A 275 -21.31 -25.41 -3.95
C TYR A 275 -19.80 -25.53 -4.05
N ILE A 276 -19.14 -24.37 -4.00
CA ILE A 276 -17.74 -24.24 -3.58
C ILE A 276 -17.77 -23.74 -2.15
N HIS A 277 -16.89 -24.24 -1.28
CA HIS A 277 -16.59 -23.63 0.01
C HIS A 277 -15.13 -23.12 -0.02
N VAL A 278 -14.85 -22.08 0.76
CA VAL A 278 -13.52 -21.49 0.91
C VAL A 278 -13.34 -21.11 2.38
N PHE A 279 -12.34 -21.65 3.05
CA PHE A 279 -12.00 -21.24 4.42
C PHE A 279 -11.25 -19.90 4.39
N LEU A 280 -11.68 -18.93 5.19
CA LEU A 280 -11.10 -17.57 5.16
C LEU A 280 -9.67 -17.54 5.72
N ASN A 281 -9.28 -18.52 6.54
CA ASN A 281 -7.91 -18.78 6.98
C ASN A 281 -7.00 -19.39 5.87
N GLU A 282 -7.56 -19.86 4.74
CA GLU A 282 -6.82 -20.26 3.53
C GLU A 282 -6.75 -19.15 2.45
N VAL A 283 -7.57 -18.10 2.54
CA VAL A 283 -7.60 -17.01 1.53
C VAL A 283 -6.36 -16.15 1.66
N THR A 284 -5.44 -16.20 0.69
CA THR A 284 -4.12 -15.53 0.76
C THR A 284 -4.13 -14.09 0.29
N ILE A 285 -5.05 -13.72 -0.60
CA ILE A 285 -5.35 -12.30 -0.91
C ILE A 285 -6.75 -12.18 -1.52
N ILE A 286 -7.36 -11.01 -1.36
CA ILE A 286 -8.56 -10.59 -2.09
C ILE A 286 -8.23 -9.29 -2.84
N VAL A 287 -8.45 -9.27 -4.15
CA VAL A 287 -8.07 -8.13 -5.03
C VAL A 287 -9.26 -7.72 -5.90
N GLU A 288 -9.56 -6.43 -5.97
CA GLU A 288 -10.56 -5.88 -6.90
C GLU A 288 -10.05 -5.97 -8.35
N VAL A 289 -10.87 -6.51 -9.26
CA VAL A 289 -10.51 -6.83 -10.64
C VAL A 289 -11.21 -5.84 -11.58
N LEU A 290 -10.40 -4.97 -12.18
CA LEU A 290 -10.85 -4.03 -13.21
C LEU A 290 -11.52 -4.76 -14.38
N ASN A 291 -12.76 -4.37 -14.65
CA ASN A 291 -13.61 -4.89 -15.72
C ASN A 291 -14.63 -3.83 -16.09
N GLU A 292 -14.53 -3.26 -17.30
CA GLU A 292 -15.38 -2.13 -17.75
C GLU A 292 -16.89 -2.42 -17.69
N ALA A 293 -17.29 -3.69 -17.62
CA ALA A 293 -18.68 -4.13 -17.59
C ALA A 293 -19.18 -4.61 -16.22
N LYS A 294 -18.32 -4.82 -15.19
CA LYS A 294 -18.72 -5.39 -13.89
C LYS A 294 -17.84 -4.96 -12.72
N HIS A 295 -18.48 -4.74 -11.57
CA HIS A 295 -17.83 -4.57 -10.27
C HIS A 295 -17.35 -5.94 -9.76
N SER A 296 -16.14 -6.36 -10.18
CA SER A 296 -15.60 -7.69 -9.92
C SER A 296 -14.39 -7.72 -9.00
N PHE A 297 -14.22 -8.82 -8.26
CA PHE A 297 -13.07 -9.08 -7.39
C PHE A 297 -12.65 -10.55 -7.45
N ALA A 298 -11.43 -10.84 -7.02
CA ALA A 298 -10.80 -12.15 -7.07
C ALA A 298 -10.33 -12.59 -5.69
N LEU A 299 -10.74 -13.79 -5.27
CA LEU A 299 -10.20 -14.47 -4.09
C LEU A 299 -9.13 -15.48 -4.54
N TYR A 300 -7.99 -15.43 -3.87
CA TYR A 300 -6.89 -16.37 -4.03
C TYR A 300 -6.73 -17.22 -2.77
N THR A 301 -6.29 -18.46 -2.96
CA THR A 301 -5.76 -19.38 -1.94
C THR A 301 -4.42 -19.92 -2.50
N PRO A 302 -3.61 -20.70 -1.75
CA PRO A 302 -2.34 -21.23 -2.26
C PRO A 302 -2.53 -22.00 -3.58
N GLU A 303 -3.44 -22.97 -3.57
CA GLU A 303 -3.76 -23.78 -4.76
C GLU A 303 -4.30 -22.94 -5.93
N ARG A 304 -5.17 -21.95 -5.68
CA ARG A 304 -5.66 -21.03 -6.74
C ARG A 304 -4.56 -20.14 -7.31
N THR A 305 -3.57 -19.80 -6.49
CA THR A 305 -2.40 -19.01 -6.88
C THR A 305 -1.46 -19.83 -7.76
N LYS A 306 -1.16 -21.09 -7.37
CA LYS A 306 -0.44 -22.07 -8.21
C LYS A 306 -1.14 -22.32 -9.55
N GLN A 307 -2.46 -22.53 -9.53
CA GLN A 307 -3.29 -22.70 -10.73
C GLN A 307 -3.39 -21.45 -11.63
N ARG A 308 -2.93 -20.27 -11.17
CA ARG A 308 -3.12 -18.96 -11.83
C ARG A 308 -4.59 -18.63 -12.16
N TRP A 309 -5.51 -19.21 -11.39
CA TRP A 309 -6.96 -19.15 -11.63
C TRP A 309 -7.72 -18.87 -10.32
N PRO A 310 -7.85 -17.60 -9.92
CA PRO A 310 -8.58 -17.21 -8.72
C PRO A 310 -10.10 -17.38 -8.89
N ILE A 311 -10.81 -17.43 -7.77
CA ILE A 311 -12.28 -17.39 -7.75
C ILE A 311 -12.70 -15.93 -7.99
N ARG A 312 -13.19 -15.63 -9.21
CA ARG A 312 -13.66 -14.28 -9.57
C ARG A 312 -15.16 -14.15 -9.34
N LEU A 313 -15.55 -13.23 -8.47
CA LEU A 313 -16.92 -12.85 -8.19
C LEU A 313 -17.20 -11.44 -8.74
N ALA A 314 -18.47 -11.12 -8.95
CA ALA A 314 -18.94 -9.79 -9.31
C ALA A 314 -20.24 -9.45 -8.59
N ALA A 315 -20.33 -8.22 -8.10
CA ALA A 315 -21.51 -7.64 -7.47
C ALA A 315 -22.40 -6.93 -8.50
N ALA A 316 -23.66 -6.65 -8.13
CA ALA A 316 -24.56 -5.85 -8.95
C ALA A 316 -24.20 -4.36 -8.91
N THR A 317 -23.56 -3.89 -7.83
CA THR A 317 -23.15 -2.50 -7.64
C THR A 317 -21.74 -2.37 -7.05
N GLU A 318 -21.12 -1.20 -7.23
CA GLU A 318 -19.83 -0.88 -6.61
C GLU A 318 -19.88 -0.86 -5.08
N GLN A 319 -20.99 -0.39 -4.49
CA GLN A 319 -21.15 -0.40 -3.03
C GLN A 319 -21.20 -1.84 -2.50
N GLU A 320 -22.02 -2.71 -3.11
CA GLU A 320 -22.09 -4.12 -2.74
C GLU A 320 -20.73 -4.82 -2.89
N MET A 321 -19.96 -4.49 -3.93
CA MET A 321 -18.59 -4.99 -4.08
C MET A 321 -17.70 -4.59 -2.90
N HIS A 322 -17.71 -3.31 -2.50
CA HIS A 322 -16.95 -2.82 -1.35
C HIS A 322 -17.43 -3.41 -0.02
N ASP A 323 -18.74 -3.59 0.17
CA ASP A 323 -19.32 -4.22 1.36
C ASP A 323 -18.91 -5.70 1.51
N TRP A 324 -18.71 -6.41 0.39
CA TRP A 324 -18.15 -7.77 0.38
C TRP A 324 -16.63 -7.76 0.57
N LEU A 325 -15.90 -6.87 -0.09
CA LEU A 325 -14.45 -6.74 0.07
C LEU A 325 -14.06 -6.41 1.52
N SER A 326 -14.75 -5.45 2.14
CA SER A 326 -14.50 -5.03 3.52
C SER A 326 -14.73 -6.18 4.52
N LEU A 327 -15.88 -6.84 4.38
CA LEU A 327 -16.25 -7.99 5.21
C LEU A 327 -15.29 -9.17 5.06
N LEU A 328 -14.97 -9.57 3.83
CA LEU A 328 -14.12 -10.75 3.59
C LEU A 328 -12.67 -10.50 4.02
N ASN A 329 -12.14 -9.28 3.83
CA ASN A 329 -10.84 -8.90 4.40
C ASN A 329 -10.83 -8.99 5.93
N MET A 330 -11.89 -8.51 6.59
CA MET A 330 -12.02 -8.62 8.05
C MET A 330 -12.06 -10.08 8.51
N SER A 331 -12.90 -10.93 7.92
CA SER A 331 -12.94 -12.36 8.27
C SER A 331 -11.60 -13.07 8.01
N CYS A 332 -10.84 -12.69 6.98
CA CYS A 332 -9.48 -13.19 6.75
C CYS A 332 -8.47 -12.77 7.85
N CYS A 333 -8.64 -11.58 8.43
CA CYS A 333 -7.78 -11.09 9.51
C CYS A 333 -8.17 -11.69 10.86
N GLU A 334 -9.48 -11.74 11.18
CA GLU A 334 -10.02 -12.38 12.39
C GLU A 334 -9.61 -13.85 12.49
N SER A 335 -9.80 -14.63 11.40
CA SER A 335 -9.43 -16.06 11.35
C SER A 335 -7.91 -16.31 11.45
N ARG A 336 -7.08 -15.24 11.43
CA ARG A 336 -5.62 -15.29 11.58
C ARG A 336 -5.11 -14.58 12.84
N ARG A 337 -5.99 -14.05 13.69
CA ARG A 337 -5.64 -13.19 14.84
C ARG A 337 -4.87 -11.91 14.45
N ILE A 338 -4.95 -11.48 13.18
CA ILE A 338 -4.27 -10.27 12.70
C ILE A 338 -5.14 -9.06 13.07
N GLN A 339 -4.64 -8.23 13.98
CA GLN A 339 -5.32 -7.03 14.47
C GLN A 339 -4.31 -5.87 14.58
N GLY A 340 -4.80 -4.64 14.54
CA GLY A 340 -3.95 -3.44 14.66
C GLY A 340 -3.10 -3.15 13.42
N PRO A 341 -2.07 -2.28 13.55
CA PRO A 341 -1.20 -1.89 12.44
C PRO A 341 -0.31 -3.03 11.92
N PRO A 342 0.35 -2.84 10.77
CA PRO A 342 1.41 -3.74 10.30
C PRO A 342 2.59 -3.79 11.26
N SER A 343 3.28 -4.94 11.32
CA SER A 343 4.52 -5.05 12.10
C SER A 343 5.63 -4.20 11.46
N HIS A 344 6.65 -3.86 12.25
CA HIS A 344 7.83 -3.15 11.73
C HIS A 344 8.60 -3.94 10.66
N HIS A 345 8.44 -5.26 10.63
CA HIS A 345 9.10 -6.14 9.65
C HIS A 345 8.28 -6.39 8.38
N ALA A 346 7.06 -5.84 8.30
CA ALA A 346 6.12 -6.18 7.24
C ALA A 346 6.62 -5.88 5.82
N ILE A 347 6.26 -6.76 4.89
CA ILE A 347 6.55 -6.66 3.46
C ILE A 347 5.42 -5.88 2.80
N TRP A 348 5.74 -4.80 2.09
CA TRP A 348 4.74 -3.90 1.49
C TRP A 348 4.78 -3.97 -0.03
N SER A 349 3.60 -3.93 -0.67
CA SER A 349 3.46 -4.09 -2.12
C SER A 349 2.28 -3.27 -2.65
N VAL A 350 2.35 -2.80 -3.90
CA VAL A 350 1.39 -1.86 -4.50
C VAL A 350 0.99 -2.30 -5.89
N THR A 351 -0.31 -2.18 -6.22
CA THR A 351 -0.88 -2.53 -7.53
C THR A 351 -0.68 -1.41 -8.56
N CYS A 352 -0.85 -1.72 -9.85
CA CYS A 352 -0.83 -0.73 -10.93
C CYS A 352 -2.06 0.21 -10.98
N LYS A 353 -3.06 -0.04 -10.13
CA LYS A 353 -4.09 0.97 -9.83
C LYS A 353 -3.53 2.01 -8.87
N GLY A 354 -2.95 1.52 -7.78
CA GLY A 354 -2.43 2.23 -6.62
C GLY A 354 -2.88 1.66 -5.26
N ASP A 355 -3.50 0.47 -5.26
CA ASP A 355 -3.96 -0.21 -4.03
C ASP A 355 -2.74 -0.68 -3.21
N ILE A 356 -2.79 -0.50 -1.89
CA ILE A 356 -1.69 -0.81 -0.97
C ILE A 356 -1.98 -2.13 -0.25
N PHE A 357 -1.04 -3.07 -0.29
CA PHE A 357 -1.11 -4.34 0.41
C PHE A 357 0.12 -4.57 1.28
N VAL A 358 -0.07 -5.32 2.36
CA VAL A 358 0.98 -5.64 3.33
C VAL A 358 0.86 -7.08 3.81
N SER A 359 2.00 -7.74 3.96
CA SER A 359 2.13 -9.12 4.44
C SER A 359 3.08 -9.16 5.64
N GLU A 360 2.68 -9.83 6.70
CA GLU A 360 3.56 -10.08 7.85
C GLU A 360 4.49 -11.26 7.49
N PRO A 361 5.82 -11.14 7.61
CA PRO A 361 6.74 -12.26 7.37
C PRO A 361 6.64 -13.29 8.50
N SER A 362 6.64 -14.57 8.15
CA SER A 362 6.93 -15.63 9.13
C SER A 362 8.45 -15.91 9.17
N PRO A 363 9.02 -16.37 10.30
CA PRO A 363 10.42 -16.81 10.36
C PRO A 363 10.74 -17.97 9.40
N GLU A 364 9.70 -18.68 8.95
CA GLU A 364 9.77 -19.76 7.96
C GLU A 364 9.98 -19.24 6.53
N LEU A 365 9.68 -17.97 6.22
CA LEU A 365 9.83 -17.39 4.89
C LEU A 365 11.28 -17.38 4.39
N GLU A 366 12.24 -17.27 5.32
CA GLU A 366 13.69 -17.26 5.05
C GLU A 366 14.39 -18.54 5.58
N ALA A 367 13.63 -19.57 5.99
CA ALA A 367 14.17 -20.74 6.69
C ALA A 367 14.74 -21.82 5.74
N GLY A 368 16.06 -22.05 5.84
CA GLY A 368 16.84 -22.91 4.93
C GLY A 368 16.27 -24.29 4.55
N PRO A 369 15.69 -25.09 5.47
CA PRO A 369 15.12 -26.40 5.12
C PRO A 369 13.60 -26.39 4.84
N GLN A 370 12.89 -25.33 5.24
CA GLN A 370 11.42 -25.27 5.27
C GLN A 370 10.95 -23.85 4.90
N LEU A 371 11.37 -23.37 3.72
CA LEU A 371 10.89 -22.10 3.17
C LEU A 371 9.36 -22.11 3.02
N MET A 372 8.68 -21.12 3.62
CA MET A 372 7.27 -20.86 3.38
C MET A 372 7.07 -20.35 1.93
N PRO A 373 6.32 -21.07 1.07
CA PRO A 373 6.15 -20.66 -0.33
C PRO A 373 5.33 -19.37 -0.49
N CYS A 374 5.70 -18.56 -1.48
CA CYS A 374 5.12 -17.25 -1.78
C CYS A 374 3.62 -17.31 -2.11
N ASP A 375 3.08 -18.47 -2.45
CA ASP A 375 1.65 -18.67 -2.68
C ASP A 375 0.83 -18.81 -1.39
N GLN A 376 1.50 -19.05 -0.24
CA GLN A 376 0.90 -19.14 1.10
C GLN A 376 0.90 -17.81 1.87
N MET A 377 1.66 -16.80 1.43
CA MET A 377 1.69 -15.48 2.07
C MET A 377 0.31 -14.83 2.12
N PHE A 378 -0.11 -14.37 3.30
CA PHE A 378 -1.34 -13.58 3.45
C PHE A 378 -1.08 -12.09 3.28
N TRP A 379 -1.77 -11.46 2.33
CA TRP A 379 -1.69 -10.04 2.05
C TRP A 379 -3.02 -9.34 2.42
N ARG A 380 -2.98 -8.49 3.45
CA ARG A 380 -4.11 -7.62 3.82
C ARG A 380 -4.00 -6.27 3.10
N GLN A 381 -5.15 -5.70 2.72
CA GLN A 381 -5.20 -4.37 2.11
C GLN A 381 -5.12 -3.27 3.19
N VAL A 382 -4.45 -2.17 2.87
CA VAL A 382 -4.38 -0.95 3.69
C VAL A 382 -5.03 0.20 2.93
N GLY A 383 -5.75 1.08 3.64
CA GLY A 383 -6.36 2.27 3.05
C GLY A 383 -5.31 3.24 2.52
N GLY A 384 -5.75 4.12 1.62
CA GLY A 384 -4.89 5.06 0.89
C GLY A 384 -4.73 4.71 -0.58
N HIS A 385 -3.83 5.43 -1.25
CA HIS A 385 -3.49 5.27 -2.66
C HIS A 385 -2.05 5.73 -2.90
N LEU A 386 -1.21 4.86 -3.47
CA LEU A 386 0.21 5.14 -3.73
C LEU A 386 0.67 4.57 -5.07
N ARG A 387 1.77 5.10 -5.61
CA ARG A 387 2.51 4.55 -6.76
C ARG A 387 3.72 3.70 -6.31
N LEU A 388 4.28 4.06 -5.16
CA LEU A 388 5.48 3.46 -4.59
C LEU A 388 5.40 3.54 -3.06
N ILE A 389 5.96 2.55 -2.38
CA ILE A 389 6.02 2.46 -0.91
C ILE A 389 7.41 1.94 -0.51
N GLU A 390 7.95 2.40 0.61
CA GLU A 390 9.28 1.99 1.07
C GLU A 390 9.34 1.94 2.60
N SER A 391 10.06 0.98 3.17
CA SER A 391 10.01 0.66 4.61
C SER A 391 11.38 0.37 5.24
N ASN A 392 11.43 0.33 6.57
CA ASN A 392 12.49 -0.34 7.31
C ASN A 392 11.97 -1.11 8.53
N SER A 393 12.83 -1.97 9.08
CA SER A 393 12.62 -2.86 10.24
C SER A 393 12.29 -2.16 11.55
N ARG A 394 12.30 -0.81 11.58
CA ARG A 394 11.92 0.01 12.73
C ARG A 394 10.52 0.62 12.61
N GLY A 395 9.79 0.29 11.54
CA GLY A 395 8.41 0.76 11.31
C GLY A 395 8.31 2.12 10.62
N VAL A 396 9.43 2.73 10.18
CA VAL A 396 9.38 3.93 9.35
C VAL A 396 9.02 3.51 7.93
N VAL A 397 7.82 3.91 7.48
CA VAL A 397 7.29 3.60 6.14
C VAL A 397 6.88 4.89 5.44
N TRP A 398 7.31 5.06 4.20
CA TRP A 398 7.01 6.21 3.35
C TRP A 398 6.35 5.77 2.04
N GLY A 399 5.52 6.63 1.47
CA GLY A 399 4.86 6.45 0.19
C GLY A 399 5.11 7.62 -0.77
N ILE A 400 4.95 7.37 -2.06
CA ILE A 400 4.86 8.42 -3.09
C ILE A 400 3.62 8.18 -3.96
N GLY A 401 2.82 9.22 -4.21
CA GLY A 401 1.67 9.20 -5.11
C GLY A 401 2.04 9.09 -6.61
N TYR A 402 1.02 9.02 -7.46
CA TYR A 402 1.16 9.22 -8.91
C TYR A 402 1.37 10.69 -9.28
N ASP A 403 0.96 11.62 -8.42
CA ASP A 403 1.21 13.06 -8.50
C ASP A 403 2.59 13.52 -8.02
N HIS A 404 3.41 12.58 -7.51
CA HIS A 404 4.70 12.79 -6.84
C HIS A 404 4.65 13.36 -5.41
N THR A 405 3.47 13.49 -4.79
CA THR A 405 3.33 13.88 -3.38
C THR A 405 3.91 12.79 -2.47
N ALA A 406 4.69 13.20 -1.46
CA ALA A 406 5.29 12.32 -0.48
C ALA A 406 4.36 12.10 0.73
N TRP A 407 4.29 10.86 1.21
CA TRP A 407 3.44 10.45 2.33
C TRP A 407 4.27 9.66 3.35
N VAL A 408 3.90 9.74 4.63
CA VAL A 408 4.48 8.93 5.72
C VAL A 408 3.40 8.15 6.44
N HIS A 409 3.72 6.91 6.83
CA HIS A 409 2.80 6.06 7.59
C HIS A 409 2.65 6.56 9.03
N THR A 410 1.43 6.54 9.55
CA THR A 410 1.05 7.16 10.83
C THR A 410 0.89 6.17 11.98
N GLY A 411 1.04 4.87 11.72
CA GLY A 411 0.76 3.80 12.68
C GLY A 411 -0.73 3.49 12.87
N GLY A 412 -1.62 4.13 12.09
CA GLY A 412 -3.02 3.71 11.98
C GLY A 412 -3.20 2.41 11.17
N TYR A 413 -4.44 1.96 11.02
CA TYR A 413 -4.78 0.78 10.20
C TYR A 413 -6.21 0.85 9.66
N GLY A 414 -6.49 0.12 8.58
CA GLY A 414 -7.75 0.21 7.84
C GLY A 414 -7.75 1.39 6.85
N GLY A 415 -8.91 2.01 6.65
CA GLY A 415 -9.13 3.08 5.68
C GLY A 415 -9.64 2.60 4.31
N GLY A 416 -9.92 3.54 3.40
CA GLY A 416 -10.55 3.26 2.12
C GLY A 416 -11.98 2.76 2.32
N PHE A 417 -12.27 1.53 1.88
CA PHE A 417 -13.53 0.83 2.18
C PHE A 417 -13.49 0.00 3.49
N ILE A 418 -12.33 -0.08 4.16
CA ILE A 418 -12.15 -0.79 5.43
C ILE A 418 -12.38 0.20 6.57
N GLN A 419 -13.64 0.33 7.00
CA GLN A 419 -14.11 1.35 7.94
C GLN A 419 -14.80 0.74 9.18
N GLY A 420 -15.06 1.55 10.21
CA GLY A 420 -15.68 1.10 11.45
C GLY A 420 -14.70 0.29 12.32
N LEU A 421 -15.17 -0.80 12.93
CA LEU A 421 -14.37 -1.65 13.84
C LEU A 421 -13.12 -2.26 13.16
N ALA A 422 -13.06 -2.23 11.83
CA ALA A 422 -11.93 -2.68 11.02
C ALA A 422 -10.75 -1.68 10.96
N SER A 423 -10.95 -0.46 11.45
CA SER A 423 -10.05 0.69 11.29
C SER A 423 -9.62 1.23 12.65
N SER A 424 -8.45 1.87 12.71
CA SER A 424 -8.14 2.77 13.83
C SER A 424 -9.07 3.99 13.78
N ALA A 425 -9.49 4.46 14.96
CA ALA A 425 -10.28 5.70 15.08
C ALA A 425 -9.40 6.94 14.89
N ASP A 426 -8.19 6.89 15.47
CA ASP A 426 -7.13 7.87 15.27
C ASP A 426 -6.20 7.48 14.11
N ASN A 427 -5.29 8.40 13.75
CA ASN A 427 -4.24 8.21 12.75
C ASN A 427 -4.70 7.88 11.31
N ILE A 428 -5.99 7.98 11.00
CA ILE A 428 -6.54 7.91 9.64
C ILE A 428 -6.82 9.33 9.12
N TYR A 429 -6.29 9.62 7.93
CA TYR A 429 -6.37 10.95 7.31
C TYR A 429 -6.92 10.85 5.88
N THR A 430 -7.50 11.95 5.40
CA THR A 430 -7.90 12.09 3.99
C THR A 430 -6.64 12.18 3.12
N GLN A 431 -6.52 11.26 2.16
CA GLN A 431 -5.47 11.26 1.15
C GLN A 431 -6.07 11.60 -0.21
N SER A 432 -5.30 12.27 -1.07
CA SER A 432 -5.71 12.48 -2.46
C SER A 432 -4.52 12.45 -3.40
N ASP A 433 -4.72 11.89 -4.60
CA ASP A 433 -3.68 11.67 -5.60
C ASP A 433 -4.22 12.05 -6.99
N VAL A 434 -3.34 12.43 -7.92
CA VAL A 434 -3.68 12.97 -9.24
C VAL A 434 -2.90 12.23 -10.33
N LYS A 435 -3.63 11.53 -11.21
CA LYS A 435 -3.07 10.70 -12.28
C LYS A 435 -3.38 11.35 -13.63
N CYS A 436 -2.42 11.31 -14.55
CA CYS A 436 -2.66 11.72 -15.94
C CYS A 436 -3.12 10.50 -16.75
N VAL A 437 -4.31 10.58 -17.35
CA VAL A 437 -4.75 9.64 -18.39
C VAL A 437 -4.29 10.17 -19.74
N TYR A 438 -3.75 9.29 -20.58
CA TYR A 438 -3.16 9.65 -21.87
C TYR A 438 -3.88 8.95 -23.04
N ILE A 439 -4.15 9.71 -24.10
CA ILE A 439 -4.60 9.19 -25.41
C ILE A 439 -3.71 9.74 -26.52
N TYR A 440 -3.69 9.06 -27.66
CA TYR A 440 -2.83 9.38 -28.79
C TYR A 440 -3.67 9.70 -30.02
N GLU A 441 -3.50 10.90 -30.55
CA GLU A 441 -4.02 11.31 -31.86
C GLU A 441 -3.01 10.86 -32.92
N ASN A 442 -3.41 9.97 -33.81
CA ASN A 442 -2.55 9.33 -34.80
C ASN A 442 -2.91 9.80 -36.23
N GLN A 443 -1.90 10.01 -37.09
CA GLN A 443 -2.10 10.43 -38.48
C GLN A 443 -1.07 9.76 -39.41
N ARG A 444 -1.52 9.28 -40.58
CA ARG A 444 -0.65 8.77 -41.65
C ARG A 444 -0.46 9.82 -42.75
N TRP A 445 0.74 9.87 -43.32
CA TRP A 445 1.10 10.74 -44.44
C TRP A 445 0.59 10.18 -45.77
N ASN A 446 -0.08 11.03 -46.55
CA ASN A 446 -0.54 10.74 -47.90
C ASN A 446 0.06 11.75 -48.90
N PRO A 447 0.49 11.34 -50.11
CA PRO A 447 1.17 12.22 -51.07
C PRO A 447 0.41 13.48 -51.48
N VAL A 448 -0.93 13.44 -51.44
CA VAL A 448 -1.81 14.53 -51.90
C VAL A 448 -2.19 15.50 -50.77
N THR A 449 -2.34 15.00 -49.54
CA THR A 449 -2.92 15.75 -48.41
C THR A 449 -2.00 15.91 -47.20
N GLY A 450 -0.79 15.34 -47.22
CA GLY A 450 0.12 15.34 -46.08
C GLY A 450 -0.37 14.39 -44.98
N TYR A 451 -0.07 14.71 -43.71
CA TYR A 451 -0.57 13.93 -42.58
C TYR A 451 -2.07 14.12 -42.41
N SER A 452 -2.81 13.01 -42.31
CA SER A 452 -4.26 13.02 -42.25
C SER A 452 -4.80 11.93 -41.32
N SER A 453 -6.04 12.11 -40.84
CA SER A 453 -6.81 11.13 -40.07
C SER A 453 -7.45 10.02 -40.94
N ARG A 454 -6.92 9.77 -42.13
CA ARG A 454 -7.30 8.65 -43.00
C ARG A 454 -6.14 7.66 -43.08
N GLY A 455 -6.19 6.67 -42.21
CA GLY A 455 -5.26 5.53 -42.21
C GLY A 455 -5.64 4.45 -43.22
N LEU A 456 -4.77 3.45 -43.32
CA LEU A 456 -5.00 2.17 -44.00
C LEU A 456 -5.80 1.22 -43.09
N PRO A 457 -6.47 0.17 -43.63
CA PRO A 457 -7.21 -0.80 -42.81
C PRO A 457 -6.37 -1.59 -41.79
N THR A 458 -5.04 -1.56 -41.93
CA THR A 458 -4.06 -2.19 -41.02
C THR A 458 -3.46 -1.20 -40.01
N ASP A 459 -3.89 0.07 -40.02
CA ASP A 459 -3.35 1.08 -39.11
C ASP A 459 -3.97 0.99 -37.71
N ARG A 460 -3.23 1.52 -36.73
CA ARG A 460 -3.74 1.80 -35.39
C ARG A 460 -4.86 2.84 -35.45
N TYR A 461 -5.80 2.80 -34.51
CA TYR A 461 -6.90 3.77 -34.44
C TYR A 461 -6.40 5.22 -34.47
N MET A 462 -7.09 6.10 -35.21
CA MET A 462 -6.72 7.52 -35.35
C MET A 462 -6.81 8.30 -34.04
N TRP A 463 -7.55 7.77 -33.06
CA TRP A 463 -7.53 8.16 -31.65
C TRP A 463 -7.43 6.90 -30.81
N SER A 464 -6.35 6.73 -30.04
CA SER A 464 -6.03 5.42 -29.46
C SER A 464 -5.38 5.45 -28.08
N ASP A 465 -5.32 4.30 -27.44
CA ASP A 465 -4.45 4.03 -26.29
C ASP A 465 -2.95 4.02 -26.68
N ALA A 466 -2.07 3.77 -25.71
CA ALA A 466 -0.62 3.73 -25.92
C ALA A 466 -0.12 2.57 -26.82
N SER A 467 -0.79 1.41 -26.78
CA SER A 467 -0.58 0.29 -27.71
C SER A 467 -1.23 0.56 -29.08
N GLY A 468 -2.28 1.39 -29.09
CA GLY A 468 -3.13 1.74 -30.22
C GLY A 468 -3.91 0.57 -30.82
N LEU A 469 -4.14 -0.45 -30.00
CA LEU A 469 -5.02 -1.58 -30.30
C LEU A 469 -6.46 -1.31 -29.84
N GLN A 470 -6.69 -0.29 -29.01
CA GLN A 470 -8.00 0.16 -28.54
C GLN A 470 -8.27 1.60 -28.99
N GLU A 471 -9.50 1.89 -29.42
CA GLU A 471 -9.94 3.24 -29.75
C GLU A 471 -10.19 4.06 -28.49
N CYS A 472 -9.56 5.23 -28.37
CA CYS A 472 -9.67 6.12 -27.20
C CYS A 472 -9.81 7.57 -27.66
N THR A 473 -11.03 7.99 -27.94
CA THR A 473 -11.36 9.39 -28.26
C THR A 473 -11.48 10.24 -26.99
N LYS A 474 -11.37 11.56 -27.13
CA LYS A 474 -11.57 12.53 -26.03
C LYS A 474 -12.94 12.43 -25.34
N THR A 475 -13.94 11.88 -26.03
CA THR A 475 -15.34 11.73 -25.56
C THR A 475 -15.65 10.34 -25.00
N ASN A 476 -15.04 9.27 -25.54
CA ASN A 476 -15.27 7.90 -25.05
C ASN A 476 -14.39 7.54 -23.83
N THR A 477 -13.25 8.22 -23.67
CA THR A 477 -12.29 7.92 -22.59
C THR A 477 -12.85 8.31 -21.22
N LYS A 478 -13.12 7.31 -20.38
CA LYS A 478 -13.60 7.45 -18.99
C LYS A 478 -12.44 7.56 -18.00
N PRO A 479 -12.68 7.98 -16.73
CA PRO A 479 -11.70 7.85 -15.66
C PRO A 479 -11.34 6.38 -15.37
N PRO A 480 -10.20 6.07 -14.72
CA PRO A 480 -9.74 4.69 -14.48
C PRO A 480 -10.68 3.81 -13.64
N SER A 481 -11.43 4.40 -12.71
CA SER A 481 -12.55 3.79 -11.98
C SER A 481 -13.52 4.91 -11.54
N PRO A 482 -14.74 4.60 -11.04
CA PRO A 482 -15.70 5.63 -10.62
C PRO A 482 -15.22 6.53 -9.48
N GLN A 483 -14.24 6.08 -8.69
CA GLN A 483 -13.57 6.85 -7.64
C GLN A 483 -12.71 8.00 -8.19
N TRP A 484 -12.41 8.02 -9.49
CA TRP A 484 -11.61 9.05 -10.14
C TRP A 484 -12.50 10.13 -10.79
N SER A 485 -12.38 11.36 -10.30
CA SER A 485 -13.00 12.55 -10.88
C SER A 485 -12.08 13.21 -11.92
N TRP A 486 -12.62 13.78 -13.02
CA TRP A 486 -11.82 14.62 -13.93
C TRP A 486 -11.58 16.00 -13.32
N VAL A 487 -10.33 16.47 -13.29
CA VAL A 487 -9.92 17.77 -12.71
C VAL A 487 -9.17 18.68 -13.69
N SER A 488 -9.07 18.30 -14.96
CA SER A 488 -8.65 19.18 -16.06
C SER A 488 -9.42 18.86 -17.34
N ASP A 489 -9.30 19.71 -18.34
CA ASP A 489 -9.59 19.35 -19.74
C ASP A 489 -8.41 18.62 -20.40
N TRP A 490 -8.63 18.17 -21.65
CA TRP A 490 -7.62 17.53 -22.49
C TRP A 490 -6.61 18.56 -23.02
N TYR A 491 -5.36 18.51 -22.53
CA TYR A 491 -4.25 19.33 -23.01
C TYR A 491 -3.24 18.52 -23.84
N ILE A 492 -2.44 19.20 -24.66
CA ILE A 492 -1.34 18.60 -25.40
C ILE A 492 -0.15 18.42 -24.45
N ASP A 493 0.46 17.24 -24.46
CA ASP A 493 1.59 16.92 -23.61
C ASP A 493 2.90 16.90 -24.42
N PHE A 494 3.82 17.79 -24.03
CA PHE A 494 5.13 18.00 -24.66
C PHE A 494 6.27 17.23 -23.97
N SER A 495 5.97 16.47 -22.89
CA SER A 495 6.91 15.60 -22.19
C SER A 495 7.16 14.16 -22.76
N PRO A 496 6.58 13.69 -23.88
CA PRO A 496 6.92 12.37 -24.44
C PRO A 496 8.42 12.11 -24.65
N ALA A 497 8.86 10.89 -24.32
CA ALA A 497 10.20 10.42 -24.65
C ALA A 497 10.43 10.46 -26.17
N GLY A 498 11.60 10.94 -26.59
CA GLY A 498 11.90 11.30 -27.99
C GLY A 498 11.58 12.77 -28.34
N GLY A 499 10.92 13.49 -27.43
CA GLY A 499 10.50 14.89 -27.61
C GLY A 499 9.32 15.03 -28.57
N THR A 500 8.83 16.26 -28.73
CA THR A 500 7.81 16.66 -29.69
C THR A 500 8.28 17.85 -30.52
N ASP A 501 7.57 18.18 -31.60
CA ASP A 501 7.62 19.51 -32.19
C ASP A 501 6.81 20.54 -31.37
N ARG A 502 6.70 21.77 -31.89
CA ARG A 502 5.97 22.88 -31.26
C ARG A 502 4.44 22.70 -31.19
N GLU A 503 3.89 21.74 -31.94
CA GLU A 503 2.45 21.40 -31.94
C GLU A 503 2.15 20.13 -31.10
N GLY A 504 3.17 19.50 -30.50
CA GLY A 504 3.06 18.27 -29.74
C GLY A 504 3.15 16.98 -30.56
N TRP A 505 3.54 17.05 -31.84
CA TRP A 505 3.72 15.85 -32.67
C TRP A 505 5.06 15.17 -32.41
N GLN A 506 5.03 13.84 -32.42
CA GLN A 506 6.18 12.98 -32.66
C GLN A 506 6.03 12.30 -34.02
N TYR A 507 7.13 12.16 -34.74
CA TYR A 507 7.23 11.58 -36.07
C TYR A 507 7.90 10.21 -36.01
N ALA A 508 7.52 9.30 -36.92
CA ALA A 508 8.19 8.01 -37.09
C ALA A 508 7.98 7.46 -38.51
N ALA A 509 8.85 6.52 -38.91
CA ALA A 509 8.75 5.85 -40.20
C ALA A 509 7.45 5.04 -40.37
N ASP A 510 7.02 4.33 -39.32
CA ASP A 510 5.72 3.65 -39.26
C ASP A 510 5.24 3.47 -37.81
N PHE A 511 3.98 3.10 -37.62
CA PHE A 511 3.30 2.98 -36.33
C PHE A 511 3.96 2.10 -35.24
N PRO A 512 4.73 1.04 -35.57
CA PRO A 512 5.50 0.27 -34.60
C PRO A 512 6.91 0.83 -34.29
N ALA A 513 7.37 1.85 -35.02
CA ALA A 513 8.74 2.34 -34.92
C ALA A 513 8.94 3.33 -33.74
N SER A 514 10.21 3.63 -33.46
CA SER A 514 10.59 4.64 -32.46
C SER A 514 10.24 6.05 -32.95
N TYR A 515 9.67 6.85 -32.07
CA TYR A 515 9.18 8.20 -32.36
C TYR A 515 10.16 9.30 -31.91
N HIS A 516 10.22 10.42 -32.66
CA HIS A 516 11.05 11.59 -32.37
C HIS A 516 10.36 12.92 -32.67
N GLY A 517 10.72 13.98 -31.93
CA GLY A 517 10.13 15.31 -32.02
C GLY A 517 10.50 16.16 -33.25
N HIS A 518 11.20 15.60 -34.24
CA HIS A 518 11.55 16.29 -35.49
C HIS A 518 11.09 15.47 -36.69
N LYS A 519 10.59 16.17 -37.72
CA LYS A 519 10.10 15.57 -38.96
C LYS A 519 11.22 15.37 -39.98
N THR A 520 11.29 14.21 -40.60
CA THR A 520 12.18 13.87 -41.71
C THR A 520 11.39 13.45 -42.96
N MET A 521 12.08 13.25 -44.08
CA MET A 521 11.49 12.73 -45.32
C MET A 521 11.17 11.22 -45.27
N LYS A 522 11.47 10.53 -44.15
CA LYS A 522 11.19 9.10 -43.95
C LYS A 522 9.99 8.85 -43.04
N ASP A 523 9.37 9.89 -42.47
CA ASP A 523 8.33 9.75 -41.45
C ASP A 523 6.93 9.71 -42.04
N PHE A 524 6.45 8.50 -42.35
CA PHE A 524 5.12 8.29 -42.92
C PHE A 524 3.99 8.29 -41.88
N VAL A 525 4.30 8.35 -40.58
CA VAL A 525 3.30 8.55 -39.52
C VAL A 525 3.71 9.65 -38.55
N ARG A 526 2.72 10.25 -37.88
CA ARG A 526 2.92 11.06 -36.68
C ARG A 526 1.86 10.76 -35.63
N ARG A 527 2.19 11.00 -34.36
CA ARG A 527 1.27 10.92 -33.22
C ARG A 527 1.40 12.14 -32.32
N ARG A 528 0.34 12.52 -31.62
CA ARG A 528 0.35 13.56 -30.58
C ARG A 528 -0.26 13.03 -29.29
N ARG A 529 0.45 13.17 -28.17
CA ARG A 529 -0.03 12.75 -26.85
C ARG A 529 -0.93 13.83 -26.27
N TRP A 530 -2.17 13.47 -25.97
CA TRP A 530 -3.10 14.28 -25.19
C TRP A 530 -3.16 13.71 -23.78
N ALA A 531 -3.21 14.59 -22.79
CA ALA A 531 -3.30 14.24 -21.37
C ALA A 531 -4.52 14.90 -20.73
N ARG A 532 -5.11 14.23 -19.74
CA ARG A 532 -6.15 14.78 -18.86
C ARG A 532 -5.91 14.31 -17.43
N LYS A 533 -5.98 15.22 -16.46
CA LYS A 533 -5.78 14.90 -15.04
C LYS A 533 -7.09 14.40 -14.44
N CYS A 534 -7.04 13.25 -13.78
CA CYS A 534 -8.07 12.81 -12.85
C CYS A 534 -7.53 12.80 -11.41
N LYS A 535 -8.41 13.03 -10.43
CA LYS A 535 -8.13 13.02 -9.01
C LYS A 535 -8.96 11.95 -8.30
N ILE A 536 -8.31 11.16 -7.46
CA ILE A 536 -8.94 10.28 -6.48
C ILE A 536 -8.88 10.96 -5.09
N VAL A 537 -9.90 10.72 -4.26
CA VAL A 537 -9.91 11.07 -2.84
C VAL A 537 -10.27 9.82 -2.07
N THR A 538 -9.46 9.50 -1.05
CA THR A 538 -9.58 8.29 -0.22
C THR A 538 -9.16 8.64 1.21
N ASN A 539 -9.06 7.64 2.09
CA ASN A 539 -8.50 7.80 3.42
C ASN A 539 -7.64 6.60 3.80
N GLY A 540 -6.70 6.80 4.72
CA GLY A 540 -5.80 5.76 5.21
C GLY A 540 -4.79 6.28 6.23
N PRO A 541 -3.88 5.43 6.71
CA PRO A 541 -2.87 5.79 7.71
C PRO A 541 -1.67 6.56 7.11
N TRP A 542 -1.96 7.63 6.36
CA TRP A 542 -0.98 8.39 5.57
C TRP A 542 -1.08 9.89 5.84
N LEU A 543 0.03 10.50 6.27
CA LEU A 543 0.17 11.94 6.43
C LEU A 543 1.07 12.51 5.31
N GLU A 544 0.71 13.67 4.77
CA GLU A 544 1.50 14.34 3.72
C GLU A 544 2.83 14.87 4.30
N VAL A 545 3.94 14.75 3.55
CA VAL A 545 5.24 15.32 3.91
C VAL A 545 5.64 16.42 2.92
N PRO A 546 5.10 17.65 3.06
CA PRO A 546 5.39 18.75 2.16
C PRO A 546 6.84 19.28 2.31
N PRO A 547 7.33 20.12 1.37
CA PRO A 547 6.68 20.57 0.13
C PRO A 547 7.30 19.95 -1.14
N VAL A 548 8.12 18.90 -1.02
CA VAL A 548 8.96 18.41 -2.12
C VAL A 548 8.32 17.21 -2.82
N THR A 549 8.10 17.32 -4.12
CA THR A 549 7.66 16.24 -5.01
C THR A 549 8.78 15.24 -5.29
N LEU A 550 8.52 13.95 -5.09
CA LEU A 550 9.50 12.86 -5.16
C LEU A 550 9.26 11.89 -6.32
N TRP A 551 10.35 11.38 -6.88
CA TRP A 551 10.37 10.38 -7.95
C TRP A 551 10.60 8.95 -7.43
N ASP A 552 11.64 8.77 -6.62
CA ASP A 552 12.07 7.51 -5.97
C ASP A 552 12.59 7.83 -4.57
N ILE A 553 12.52 6.88 -3.63
CA ILE A 553 12.90 7.02 -2.22
C ILE A 553 13.48 5.70 -1.71
N SER A 554 14.41 5.76 -0.76
CA SER A 554 14.98 4.59 -0.09
C SER A 554 15.29 4.89 1.37
N ILE A 555 14.84 3.99 2.25
CA ILE A 555 15.12 3.99 3.68
C ILE A 555 16.21 2.93 3.95
N ILE A 556 17.09 3.19 4.92
CA ILE A 556 18.15 2.25 5.31
C ILE A 556 17.55 0.97 5.92
N PRO A 557 17.86 -0.23 5.37
CA PRO A 557 17.44 -1.50 5.94
C PRO A 557 18.38 -1.79 7.12
N SER A 558 17.82 -1.72 8.33
CA SER A 558 18.53 -1.99 9.58
C SER A 558 18.33 -3.44 10.03
N SER A 559 19.24 -3.95 10.83
CA SER A 559 19.01 -5.15 11.63
C SER A 559 18.90 -4.75 13.11
N ASP A 560 18.29 -5.58 13.94
CA ASP A 560 18.02 -5.27 15.36
C ASP A 560 19.30 -5.09 16.22
N ALA A 561 20.48 -5.28 15.63
CA ALA A 561 21.79 -5.00 16.22
C ALA A 561 22.29 -3.54 16.02
N ASP A 562 21.58 -2.70 15.28
CA ASP A 562 21.92 -1.28 15.10
C ASP A 562 21.23 -0.42 16.19
N ASP A 563 22.00 0.06 17.17
CA ASP A 563 21.54 0.88 18.32
C ASP A 563 21.25 2.37 18.00
N GLU A 564 21.52 2.83 16.77
CA GLU A 564 21.42 4.25 16.41
C GLU A 564 19.96 4.74 16.28
N GLU A 565 19.50 5.70 17.08
CA GLU A 565 18.11 6.22 17.03
C GLU A 565 17.70 6.81 15.65
N ALA A 566 18.66 7.35 14.90
CA ALA A 566 18.44 7.97 13.60
C ALA A 566 18.15 6.93 12.49
N VAL A 567 17.28 7.29 11.55
CA VAL A 567 16.98 6.49 10.35
C VAL A 567 17.42 7.27 9.11
N ALA A 568 18.38 6.72 8.37
CA ALA A 568 18.85 7.34 7.14
C ALA A 568 17.86 7.12 5.97
N LEU A 569 17.47 8.21 5.31
CA LEU A 569 16.50 8.22 4.22
C LEU A 569 17.01 9.11 3.09
N TRP A 570 17.06 8.56 1.88
CA TRP A 570 17.47 9.24 0.65
C TRP A 570 16.33 9.26 -0.36
N ALA A 571 16.22 10.33 -1.14
CA ALA A 571 15.19 10.49 -2.15
C ALA A 571 15.72 11.22 -3.40
N ILE A 572 14.93 11.15 -4.48
CA ILE A 572 15.15 11.89 -5.73
C ILE A 572 13.90 12.76 -6.00
N SER A 573 14.08 14.03 -6.38
CA SER A 573 12.99 14.92 -6.77
C SER A 573 12.37 14.56 -8.13
N ASP A 574 11.20 15.12 -8.45
CA ASP A 574 10.61 15.02 -9.80
C ASP A 574 11.55 15.49 -10.94
N LYS A 575 12.39 16.49 -10.68
CA LYS A 575 13.42 17.00 -11.61
C LYS A 575 14.59 16.04 -11.76
N GLY A 576 14.93 15.30 -10.70
CA GLY A 576 16.06 14.38 -10.62
C GLY A 576 17.16 14.81 -9.64
N ASP A 577 16.91 15.79 -8.77
CA ASP A 577 17.83 16.26 -7.74
C ASP A 577 17.92 15.23 -6.60
N VAL A 578 19.11 15.01 -6.00
CA VAL A 578 19.28 14.02 -4.92
C VAL A 578 19.20 14.68 -3.54
N LEU A 579 18.45 14.06 -2.63
CA LEU A 579 18.10 14.60 -1.31
C LEU A 579 18.34 13.56 -0.20
N CYS A 580 18.75 14.02 0.98
CA CYS A 580 18.67 13.28 2.24
C CYS A 580 17.55 13.88 3.11
N ARG A 581 16.74 13.08 3.80
CA ARG A 581 15.87 13.58 4.87
C ARG A 581 16.62 13.54 6.20
N LEU A 582 16.60 14.65 6.94
CA LEU A 582 17.22 14.77 8.26
C LEU A 582 16.19 14.59 9.37
N GLY A 583 16.64 14.21 10.57
CA GLY A 583 15.82 14.14 11.78
C GLY A 583 14.73 13.05 11.76
N VAL A 584 14.84 12.06 10.88
CA VAL A 584 13.94 10.90 10.84
C VAL A 584 14.32 9.94 11.97
N THR A 585 13.35 9.61 12.83
CA THR A 585 13.45 8.56 13.85
C THR A 585 12.16 7.73 13.85
N GLN A 586 12.04 6.73 14.72
CA GLN A 586 10.78 5.98 14.89
C GLN A 586 9.65 6.88 15.43
N GLN A 587 9.99 7.85 16.27
CA GLN A 587 9.07 8.80 16.92
C GLN A 587 8.77 10.01 16.02
N ASN A 588 9.68 10.35 15.10
CA ASN A 588 9.48 11.34 14.06
C ASN A 588 9.72 10.73 12.67
N PRO A 589 8.83 9.84 12.18
CA PRO A 589 9.01 9.17 10.90
C PRO A 589 8.96 10.14 9.71
N ALA A 590 8.35 11.31 9.88
CA ALA A 590 8.31 12.37 8.87
C ALA A 590 9.66 13.10 8.69
N GLY A 591 10.56 13.04 9.66
CA GLY A 591 11.79 13.85 9.68
C GLY A 591 11.54 15.36 9.75
N THR A 592 12.60 16.15 9.81
CA THR A 592 12.52 17.61 9.99
C THR A 592 12.74 18.40 8.70
N SER A 593 13.76 18.06 7.90
CA SER A 593 14.14 18.86 6.73
C SER A 593 14.80 18.03 5.62
N TRP A 594 14.83 18.58 4.40
CA TRP A 594 15.58 18.02 3.27
C TRP A 594 16.94 18.68 3.12
N LEU A 595 17.99 17.88 2.95
CA LEU A 595 19.36 18.30 2.62
C LEU A 595 19.65 17.93 1.17
N HIS A 596 19.95 18.92 0.32
CA HIS A 596 20.30 18.70 -1.08
C HIS A 596 21.74 18.21 -1.24
N VAL A 597 21.93 17.13 -2.01
CA VAL A 597 23.24 16.53 -2.30
C VAL A 597 23.64 16.89 -3.72
N GLY A 598 24.77 17.58 -3.87
CA GLY A 598 25.23 18.06 -5.18
C GLY A 598 25.43 16.94 -6.21
N THR A 599 24.85 17.14 -7.38
CA THR A 599 24.95 16.28 -8.57
C THR A 599 25.21 17.12 -9.81
N ASP A 600 25.96 16.57 -10.76
CA ASP A 600 26.24 17.12 -12.09
C ASP A 600 25.16 16.76 -13.13
N GLN A 601 24.41 15.67 -12.91
CA GLN A 601 23.33 15.20 -13.79
C GLN A 601 22.13 14.64 -13.00
N PRO A 602 20.90 14.66 -13.57
CA PRO A 602 19.69 14.23 -12.86
C PRO A 602 19.58 12.71 -12.71
N PHE A 603 19.10 12.28 -11.55
CA PHE A 603 18.92 10.88 -11.18
C PHE A 603 17.49 10.37 -11.38
N ILE A 604 17.33 9.04 -11.40
CA ILE A 604 16.03 8.35 -11.59
C ILE A 604 15.79 7.17 -10.64
N SER A 605 16.80 6.69 -9.91
CA SER A 605 16.61 5.76 -8.80
C SER A 605 17.76 5.83 -7.80
N ILE A 606 17.48 5.62 -6.52
CA ILE A 606 18.46 5.66 -5.41
C ILE A 606 18.18 4.55 -4.41
N SER A 607 19.22 3.99 -3.79
CA SER A 607 19.08 3.03 -2.70
C SER A 607 20.21 3.17 -1.67
N ILE A 608 19.86 3.17 -0.38
CA ILE A 608 20.79 3.16 0.76
C ILE A 608 20.73 1.81 1.47
N GLY A 609 21.80 1.01 1.36
CA GLY A 609 21.93 -0.26 2.06
C GLY A 609 22.54 -0.14 3.46
N ALA A 610 22.77 -1.28 4.10
CA ALA A 610 23.47 -1.34 5.38
C ALA A 610 24.89 -0.75 5.28
N PHE A 611 25.44 -0.34 6.42
CA PHE A 611 26.71 0.41 6.50
C PHE A 611 26.70 1.69 5.64
N TYR A 612 25.53 2.32 5.52
CA TYR A 612 25.31 3.58 4.79
C TYR A 612 25.72 3.54 3.29
N GLN A 613 25.69 2.35 2.67
CA GLN A 613 26.08 2.16 1.27
C GLN A 613 25.04 2.74 0.30
N VAL A 614 25.25 3.98 -0.13
CA VAL A 614 24.36 4.69 -1.06
C VAL A 614 24.79 4.48 -2.52
N TRP A 615 23.88 3.97 -3.33
CA TRP A 615 24.01 3.80 -4.78
C TRP A 615 22.87 4.52 -5.50
N ALA A 616 23.12 5.05 -6.70
CA ALA A 616 22.11 5.72 -7.50
C ALA A 616 22.29 5.50 -9.02
N ILE A 617 21.19 5.57 -9.76
CA ILE A 617 21.14 5.45 -11.22
C ILE A 617 20.71 6.79 -11.85
N ALA A 618 21.52 7.29 -12.78
CA ALA A 618 21.27 8.53 -13.50
C ALA A 618 20.31 8.35 -14.69
N ARG A 619 19.67 9.45 -15.14
CA ARG A 619 18.62 9.43 -16.18
C ARG A 619 19.08 8.84 -17.51
N ASP A 620 20.37 8.98 -17.83
CA ASP A 620 21.04 8.40 -18.99
C ASP A 620 21.08 6.85 -18.95
N GLY A 621 21.20 6.26 -17.75
CA GLY A 621 21.36 4.84 -17.47
C GLY A 621 22.71 4.45 -16.85
N SER A 622 23.50 5.41 -16.36
CA SER A 622 24.80 5.19 -15.68
C SER A 622 24.64 4.98 -14.17
N ALA A 623 25.50 4.17 -13.56
CA ALA A 623 25.49 3.89 -12.11
C ALA A 623 26.52 4.72 -11.35
N PHE A 624 26.20 5.08 -10.11
CA PHE A 624 27.07 5.83 -9.21
C PHE A 624 27.00 5.27 -7.78
N TYR A 625 28.14 5.31 -7.09
CA TYR A 625 28.28 5.03 -5.66
C TYR A 625 28.66 6.32 -4.91
N ARG A 626 28.16 6.53 -3.68
CA ARG A 626 28.47 7.72 -2.86
C ARG A 626 29.47 7.37 -1.74
N GLY A 627 30.60 8.07 -1.69
CA GLY A 627 31.59 7.88 -0.63
C GLY A 627 31.24 8.55 0.69
N SER A 628 31.78 8.01 1.79
CA SER A 628 31.81 8.61 3.14
C SER A 628 30.46 8.95 3.79
N VAL A 629 29.36 8.36 3.32
CA VAL A 629 28.04 8.51 3.97
C VAL A 629 28.09 7.84 5.35
N SER A 630 27.59 8.53 6.36
CA SER A 630 27.58 8.08 7.77
C SER A 630 26.55 8.90 8.57
N PRO A 631 26.21 8.54 9.82
CA PRO A 631 25.22 9.27 10.62
C PRO A 631 25.65 10.72 10.87
N ASN A 632 26.95 10.90 11.18
CA ASN A 632 27.59 12.19 11.39
C ASN A 632 27.84 12.98 10.08
N LYS A 633 27.68 12.35 8.91
CA LYS A 633 27.89 12.96 7.59
C LYS A 633 26.87 12.40 6.58
N PRO A 634 25.57 12.73 6.74
CA PRO A 634 24.49 12.04 6.03
C PRO A 634 24.51 12.24 4.51
N ALA A 635 25.17 13.28 4.00
CA ALA A 635 25.35 13.53 2.56
C ALA A 635 26.61 12.88 1.96
N GLY A 636 27.53 12.32 2.76
CA GLY A 636 28.83 11.82 2.29
C GLY A 636 29.72 12.88 1.64
N ASP A 637 30.70 12.45 0.83
CA ASP A 637 31.68 13.31 0.15
C ASP A 637 31.39 13.51 -1.34
N CYS A 638 31.60 12.48 -2.15
CA CYS A 638 31.57 12.55 -3.62
C CYS A 638 30.90 11.33 -4.26
N TRP A 639 30.56 11.47 -5.54
CA TRP A 639 30.02 10.38 -6.37
C TRP A 639 31.13 9.73 -7.20
N TYR A 640 31.14 8.41 -7.24
CA TYR A 640 32.03 7.60 -8.06
C TYR A 640 31.23 6.91 -9.16
N HIS A 641 31.56 7.17 -10.42
CA HIS A 641 30.92 6.52 -11.57
C HIS A 641 31.32 5.03 -11.63
N ILE A 642 30.32 4.15 -11.69
CA ILE A 642 30.49 2.70 -11.78
C ILE A 642 30.14 2.24 -13.20
N PRO A 643 31.06 1.60 -13.96
CA PRO A 643 30.78 1.15 -15.32
C PRO A 643 29.57 0.20 -15.37
N SER A 644 28.54 0.56 -16.13
CA SER A 644 27.34 -0.26 -16.35
C SER A 644 27.63 -1.60 -17.06
N PRO A 645 26.74 -2.62 -16.94
CA PRO A 645 26.83 -3.85 -17.73
C PRO A 645 26.92 -3.58 -19.24
N GLN A 646 27.65 -4.42 -19.99
CA GLN A 646 27.98 -4.13 -21.39
C GLN A 646 26.74 -3.83 -22.25
N LYS A 647 26.73 -2.62 -22.85
CA LYS A 647 25.67 -2.08 -23.71
C LYS A 647 24.29 -1.92 -23.04
N GLN A 648 24.18 -2.11 -21.72
CA GLN A 648 22.93 -1.90 -20.98
C GLN A 648 22.81 -0.46 -20.48
N LYS A 649 21.56 -0.01 -20.33
CA LYS A 649 21.21 1.24 -19.65
C LYS A 649 20.35 0.91 -18.44
N LEU A 650 20.79 1.31 -17.26
CA LEU A 650 20.13 0.98 -16.00
C LEU A 650 18.85 1.82 -15.79
N LYS A 651 17.90 1.30 -15.00
CA LYS A 651 16.67 2.00 -14.57
C LYS A 651 16.43 1.98 -13.05
N GLN A 652 16.98 1.00 -12.32
CA GLN A 652 16.83 0.88 -10.87
C GLN A 652 18.10 0.29 -10.24
N VAL A 653 18.37 0.64 -8.99
CA VAL A 653 19.30 -0.06 -8.08
C VAL A 653 18.56 -0.44 -6.79
N SER A 654 18.98 -1.53 -6.14
CA SER A 654 18.67 -1.79 -4.73
C SER A 654 19.87 -2.41 -4.04
N VAL A 655 20.19 -1.92 -2.84
CA VAL A 655 21.31 -2.36 -2.01
C VAL A 655 20.75 -3.10 -0.79
N GLY A 656 21.29 -4.27 -0.47
CA GLY A 656 20.95 -5.03 0.73
C GLY A 656 21.91 -4.72 1.90
N ARG A 657 22.43 -5.78 2.52
CA ARG A 657 23.44 -5.73 3.58
C ARG A 657 24.86 -5.87 3.02
N THR A 658 25.06 -6.81 2.10
CA THR A 658 26.33 -7.08 1.40
C THR A 658 26.18 -7.10 -0.12
N SER A 659 24.95 -7.21 -0.64
CA SER A 659 24.65 -7.28 -2.06
C SER A 659 24.22 -5.94 -2.67
N VAL A 660 24.53 -5.75 -3.95
CA VAL A 660 23.95 -4.71 -4.81
C VAL A 660 23.41 -5.37 -6.05
N PHE A 661 22.15 -5.08 -6.37
CA PHE A 661 21.50 -5.51 -7.59
C PHE A 661 21.03 -4.29 -8.39
N VAL A 662 21.12 -4.36 -9.71
CA VAL A 662 20.62 -3.33 -10.63
C VAL A 662 19.76 -3.95 -11.72
N LEU A 663 18.80 -3.16 -12.20
CA LEU A 663 17.84 -3.57 -13.21
C LEU A 663 17.96 -2.66 -14.43
N ASP A 664 18.09 -3.25 -15.63
CA ASP A 664 18.23 -2.50 -16.87
C ASP A 664 16.89 -2.19 -17.58
N LYS A 665 16.93 -1.26 -18.55
CA LYS A 665 15.77 -0.83 -19.34
C LYS A 665 15.20 -1.92 -20.26
N ASN A 666 15.89 -3.06 -20.40
CA ASN A 666 15.42 -4.25 -21.13
C ASN A 666 14.79 -5.30 -20.20
N GLY A 667 14.83 -5.08 -18.86
CA GLY A 667 14.25 -5.98 -17.87
C GLY A 667 15.19 -7.08 -17.37
N ASN A 668 16.52 -6.94 -17.58
CA ASN A 668 17.49 -7.89 -17.01
C ASN A 668 18.02 -7.40 -15.66
N LEU A 669 18.03 -8.31 -14.69
CA LEU A 669 18.56 -8.17 -13.33
C LEU A 669 20.03 -8.57 -13.32
N TRP A 670 20.88 -7.70 -12.76
CA TRP A 670 22.32 -7.87 -12.63
C TRP A 670 22.76 -7.78 -11.17
N TYR A 671 23.73 -8.60 -10.78
CA TYR A 671 24.35 -8.62 -9.44
C TYR A 671 25.75 -8.02 -9.50
N ARG A 672 26.14 -7.24 -8.49
CA ARG A 672 27.49 -6.68 -8.35
C ARG A 672 28.41 -7.64 -7.59
N GLN A 673 29.37 -8.24 -8.29
CA GLN A 673 30.42 -9.04 -7.68
C GLN A 673 31.46 -8.18 -6.94
N GLY A 674 32.17 -8.80 -6.00
CA GLY A 674 33.42 -8.27 -5.44
C GLY A 674 33.25 -7.12 -4.45
N ILE A 675 32.02 -6.84 -3.98
CA ILE A 675 31.78 -5.90 -2.89
C ILE A 675 32.39 -6.45 -1.60
N THR A 676 33.18 -5.62 -0.92
CA THR A 676 33.73 -5.89 0.41
C THR A 676 33.76 -4.58 1.22
N PRO A 677 33.90 -4.61 2.56
CA PRO A 677 34.01 -3.38 3.36
C PRO A 677 35.19 -2.48 2.95
N SER A 678 36.26 -3.05 2.38
CA SER A 678 37.41 -2.31 1.85
C SER A 678 37.29 -1.92 0.37
N TYR A 679 36.26 -2.41 -0.33
CA TYR A 679 36.01 -2.15 -1.75
C TYR A 679 34.49 -2.16 -2.06
N PRO A 680 33.71 -1.23 -1.46
CA PRO A 680 32.24 -1.23 -1.52
C PRO A 680 31.68 -1.01 -2.94
N GLN A 681 32.47 -0.47 -3.86
CA GLN A 681 32.10 -0.32 -5.27
C GLN A 681 32.01 -1.65 -6.06
N GLY A 682 32.59 -2.73 -5.54
CA GLY A 682 32.70 -4.03 -6.23
C GLY A 682 33.46 -3.99 -7.55
N SER A 683 33.59 -5.15 -8.20
CA SER A 683 34.38 -5.33 -9.44
C SER A 683 33.52 -5.37 -10.71
N THR A 684 32.59 -6.31 -10.78
CA THR A 684 32.02 -6.85 -12.04
C THR A 684 30.51 -7.03 -11.92
N TRP A 685 29.82 -7.15 -13.07
CA TRP A 685 28.37 -7.38 -13.12
C TRP A 685 28.06 -8.77 -13.67
N ASP A 686 27.37 -9.59 -12.87
CA ASP A 686 26.82 -10.88 -13.29
C ASP A 686 25.37 -10.71 -13.75
N HIS A 687 24.99 -11.35 -14.85
CA HIS A 687 23.58 -11.50 -15.22
C HIS A 687 22.91 -12.55 -14.32
N VAL A 688 21.73 -12.23 -13.78
CA VAL A 688 20.98 -13.11 -12.88
C VAL A 688 19.70 -13.63 -13.53
N SER A 689 18.86 -12.74 -14.07
CA SER A 689 17.57 -13.12 -14.66
C SER A 689 17.02 -12.03 -15.59
N ASN A 690 16.00 -12.35 -16.37
CA ASN A 690 15.31 -11.42 -17.27
C ASN A 690 13.83 -11.25 -16.89
N ASN A 691 13.07 -10.47 -17.65
CA ASN A 691 11.62 -10.26 -17.46
C ASN A 691 11.25 -9.61 -16.10
N ILE A 692 12.17 -8.83 -15.51
CA ILE A 692 11.95 -8.13 -14.23
C ILE A 692 11.48 -6.68 -14.45
N ARG A 693 10.37 -6.32 -13.79
CA ARG A 693 9.73 -4.99 -13.85
C ARG A 693 10.32 -4.01 -12.83
N LYS A 694 10.35 -4.42 -11.56
CA LYS A 694 10.80 -3.69 -10.37
C LYS A 694 11.40 -4.71 -9.39
N MET A 695 12.31 -4.27 -8.52
CA MET A 695 13.05 -5.12 -7.57
C MET A 695 13.23 -4.44 -6.22
N SER A 696 13.42 -5.23 -5.15
CA SER A 696 13.84 -4.80 -3.81
C SER A 696 14.76 -5.85 -3.19
N VAL A 697 15.73 -5.39 -2.39
CA VAL A 697 16.64 -6.23 -1.59
C VAL A 697 16.48 -5.84 -0.12
N GLY A 698 16.41 -6.82 0.77
CA GLY A 698 16.17 -6.59 2.21
C GLY A 698 17.43 -6.58 3.09
N PRO A 699 17.26 -6.42 4.43
CA PRO A 699 18.37 -6.39 5.40
C PRO A 699 19.09 -7.74 5.56
N LEU A 700 18.51 -8.85 5.09
CA LEU A 700 19.15 -10.18 5.08
C LEU A 700 19.71 -10.54 3.69
N ASP A 701 19.88 -9.54 2.81
CA ASP A 701 20.18 -9.69 1.38
C ASP A 701 19.13 -10.48 0.56
N GLN A 702 17.95 -10.79 1.13
CA GLN A 702 16.88 -11.47 0.39
C GLN A 702 16.38 -10.61 -0.79
N VAL A 703 16.06 -11.23 -1.93
CA VAL A 703 15.77 -10.53 -3.18
C VAL A 703 14.35 -10.80 -3.66
N TRP A 704 13.54 -9.75 -3.70
CA TRP A 704 12.13 -9.79 -4.10
C TRP A 704 11.90 -8.95 -5.36
N VAL A 705 11.05 -9.44 -6.27
CA VAL A 705 10.83 -8.80 -7.58
C VAL A 705 9.36 -8.81 -7.98
N ILE A 706 9.01 -7.83 -8.83
CA ILE A 706 7.84 -7.91 -9.70
C ILE A 706 8.31 -8.39 -11.08
N ALA A 707 7.87 -9.56 -11.52
CA ALA A 707 8.07 -10.06 -12.89
C ALA A 707 6.96 -9.56 -13.83
N ASP A 708 7.31 -9.17 -15.06
CA ASP A 708 6.31 -8.63 -16.01
C ASP A 708 5.35 -9.73 -16.51
N LYS A 709 5.85 -10.93 -16.85
CA LYS A 709 5.02 -12.07 -17.29
C LYS A 709 5.46 -13.39 -16.64
N VAL A 710 4.50 -14.25 -16.32
CA VAL A 710 4.73 -15.63 -15.84
C VAL A 710 3.86 -16.58 -16.66
N GLN A 711 4.40 -17.77 -16.98
CA GLN A 711 3.68 -18.79 -17.75
C GLN A 711 2.40 -19.24 -17.01
N GLY A 712 1.38 -19.65 -17.77
CA GLY A 712 0.09 -20.06 -17.22
C GLY A 712 -0.84 -18.90 -16.81
N SER A 713 -0.38 -17.64 -16.78
CA SER A 713 -1.31 -16.52 -16.54
C SER A 713 -2.30 -16.36 -17.68
N HIS A 714 -3.59 -16.46 -17.35
CA HIS A 714 -4.70 -16.14 -18.23
C HIS A 714 -5.14 -14.67 -18.16
N SER A 715 -4.44 -13.81 -17.39
CA SER A 715 -4.67 -12.37 -17.40
C SER A 715 -3.75 -11.66 -18.42
N LEU A 716 -4.26 -10.57 -19.00
CA LEU A 716 -3.45 -9.64 -19.80
C LEU A 716 -2.61 -8.69 -18.92
N SER A 717 -2.89 -8.63 -17.62
CA SER A 717 -2.20 -7.80 -16.66
C SER A 717 -0.82 -8.36 -16.29
N CYS A 718 0.21 -7.55 -16.52
CA CYS A 718 1.57 -7.78 -16.05
C CYS A 718 1.68 -7.65 -14.52
N GLY A 719 2.80 -8.12 -13.97
CA GLY A 719 3.14 -7.97 -12.56
C GLY A 719 2.76 -9.18 -11.70
N THR A 720 3.76 -9.99 -11.37
CA THR A 720 3.72 -11.12 -10.42
C THR A 720 4.80 -10.95 -9.37
N VAL A 721 4.48 -11.12 -8.09
CA VAL A 721 5.43 -11.11 -6.97
C VAL A 721 6.23 -12.42 -6.98
N CYS A 722 7.57 -12.32 -6.96
CA CYS A 722 8.45 -13.48 -6.88
C CYS A 722 9.57 -13.28 -5.84
N HIS A 723 9.97 -14.36 -5.17
CA HIS A 723 11.09 -14.43 -4.23
C HIS A 723 12.26 -15.21 -4.83
N ARG A 724 13.50 -14.72 -4.67
CA ARG A 724 14.72 -15.41 -5.06
C ARG A 724 15.11 -16.44 -4.00
N THR A 725 14.94 -17.71 -4.29
CA THR A 725 15.29 -18.80 -3.36
C THR A 725 16.80 -19.02 -3.30
N GLY A 726 17.29 -19.57 -2.17
CA GLY A 726 18.69 -19.98 -2.02
C GLY A 726 19.70 -18.83 -1.99
N VAL A 727 19.29 -17.59 -1.74
CA VAL A 727 20.23 -16.49 -1.51
C VAL A 727 20.94 -16.72 -0.18
N GLN A 728 22.26 -16.91 -0.22
CA GLN A 728 23.09 -17.18 0.95
C GLN A 728 24.46 -16.50 0.79
N PRO A 729 25.27 -16.31 1.86
CA PRO A 729 26.59 -15.67 1.76
C PRO A 729 27.57 -16.35 0.78
N LEU A 730 27.43 -17.66 0.55
CA LEU A 730 28.21 -18.42 -0.45
C LEU A 730 27.55 -18.43 -1.84
N GLU A 731 26.24 -18.19 -1.92
CA GLU A 731 25.45 -18.14 -3.16
C GLU A 731 24.64 -16.82 -3.25
N PRO A 732 25.28 -15.64 -3.25
CA PRO A 732 24.60 -14.34 -3.09
C PRO A 732 23.73 -13.92 -4.29
N LYS A 733 23.68 -14.73 -5.35
CA LYS A 733 22.79 -14.57 -6.51
C LYS A 733 21.48 -15.39 -6.38
N GLY A 734 21.39 -16.27 -5.39
CA GLY A 734 20.34 -17.28 -5.26
C GLY A 734 20.28 -18.28 -6.42
N LEU A 735 19.40 -19.27 -6.29
CA LEU A 735 19.26 -20.40 -7.21
C LEU A 735 18.08 -20.23 -8.17
N SER A 736 16.84 -20.26 -7.67
CA SER A 736 15.62 -20.22 -8.49
C SER A 736 14.69 -19.05 -8.11
N TRP A 737 13.49 -19.05 -8.68
CA TRP A 737 12.43 -18.12 -8.33
C TRP A 737 11.25 -18.93 -7.80
N ASP A 738 10.72 -18.52 -6.66
CA ASP A 738 9.36 -18.87 -6.23
C ASP A 738 8.39 -17.75 -6.65
N TYR A 739 7.15 -18.09 -6.96
CA TYR A 739 6.20 -17.23 -7.68
C TYR A 739 4.86 -17.11 -6.93
N GLY A 740 4.72 -16.06 -6.13
CA GLY A 740 3.50 -15.74 -5.39
C GLY A 740 2.37 -15.19 -6.27
N ILE A 741 1.62 -14.21 -5.75
CA ILE A 741 0.44 -13.66 -6.41
C ILE A 741 0.81 -12.84 -7.65
N GLY A 742 0.02 -12.95 -8.71
CA GLY A 742 0.20 -12.16 -9.94
C GLY A 742 -1.10 -11.69 -10.57
N GLY A 743 -0.99 -10.68 -11.43
CA GLY A 743 -2.10 -10.13 -12.21
C GLY A 743 -2.35 -8.63 -12.03
N GLY A 744 -1.36 -7.84 -11.61
CA GLY A 744 -1.50 -6.38 -11.51
C GLY A 744 -0.55 -5.66 -10.54
N TRP A 745 0.55 -6.26 -10.10
CA TRP A 745 1.49 -5.62 -9.19
C TRP A 745 2.46 -4.66 -9.91
N GLU A 746 2.82 -3.55 -9.28
CA GLU A 746 3.71 -2.53 -9.83
C GLU A 746 4.98 -2.32 -8.99
N HIS A 747 4.86 -2.38 -7.66
CA HIS A 747 5.96 -2.17 -6.72
C HIS A 747 5.93 -3.19 -5.56
N ILE A 748 7.10 -3.60 -5.06
CA ILE A 748 7.26 -4.33 -3.80
C ILE A 748 8.51 -3.84 -3.05
N THR A 749 8.43 -3.75 -1.72
CA THR A 749 9.60 -3.63 -0.83
C THR A 749 9.63 -4.73 0.23
N VAL A 750 10.83 -5.24 0.49
CA VAL A 750 11.18 -6.18 1.56
C VAL A 750 12.15 -5.55 2.58
N ARG A 751 12.39 -4.24 2.52
CA ARG A 751 13.37 -3.53 3.37
C ARG A 751 12.99 -3.51 4.87
N GLY A 752 11.73 -3.75 5.19
CA GLY A 752 11.26 -4.04 6.54
C GLY A 752 11.71 -5.40 7.10
N ASN A 753 11.80 -6.43 6.25
CA ASN A 753 11.89 -7.83 6.71
C ASN A 753 13.28 -8.21 7.23
N ALA A 754 13.52 -7.94 8.51
CA ALA A 754 14.67 -8.39 9.27
C ALA A 754 14.42 -9.70 10.05
N THR A 755 13.31 -10.40 9.79
CA THR A 755 12.94 -11.62 10.53
C THR A 755 13.85 -12.79 10.17
N GLU A 756 14.92 -13.00 10.94
CA GLU A 756 15.79 -14.17 10.82
C GLU A 756 15.06 -15.47 11.22
N ALA A 757 15.33 -16.56 10.49
CA ALA A 757 14.87 -17.89 10.87
C ALA A 757 15.55 -18.34 12.18
N SER A 758 14.77 -18.96 13.09
CA SER A 758 15.30 -19.42 14.38
C SER A 758 16.37 -20.49 14.19
N ARG A 759 17.62 -20.16 14.53
CA ARG A 759 18.70 -21.15 14.57
C ARG A 759 18.38 -22.16 15.68
N ALA A 760 18.03 -23.38 15.29
CA ALA A 760 17.87 -24.47 16.22
C ALA A 760 19.16 -24.61 17.05
N ALA A 761 19.04 -24.49 18.37
CA ALA A 761 20.17 -24.64 19.27
C ALA A 761 20.66 -26.09 19.19
N VAL A 762 21.82 -26.30 18.56
CA VAL A 762 22.55 -27.56 18.66
C VAL A 762 22.91 -27.73 20.14
N PRO A 763 22.52 -28.83 20.80
CA PRO A 763 22.90 -29.04 22.20
C PRO A 763 24.43 -29.17 22.30
N ASP A 764 25.06 -28.39 23.17
CA ASP A 764 26.47 -28.56 23.51
C ASP A 764 26.67 -29.93 24.17
N THR A 765 27.12 -30.91 23.39
CA THR A 765 27.56 -32.21 23.90
C THR A 765 28.92 -32.04 24.58
N ALA A 766 28.89 -31.61 25.84
CA ALA A 766 30.04 -31.66 26.73
C ALA A 766 30.39 -33.12 27.05
N GLU A 767 31.33 -33.70 26.31
CA GLU A 767 31.97 -34.97 26.65
C GLU A 767 33.33 -34.74 27.33
N GLU A 768 33.64 -35.58 28.32
CA GLU A 768 34.75 -35.38 29.25
C GLU A 768 36.11 -35.84 28.69
N ASN A 769 37.18 -35.12 29.03
CA ASN A 769 38.55 -35.60 28.81
C ASN A 769 38.89 -36.73 29.79
N PRO A 770 39.69 -37.72 29.34
CA PRO A 770 40.86 -38.08 30.15
C PRO A 770 42.16 -38.32 29.34
N ALA A 771 43.07 -37.36 29.49
CA ALA A 771 44.53 -37.50 29.72
C ALA A 771 45.43 -38.48 28.91
N ALA A 772 46.53 -37.89 28.39
CA ALA A 772 47.92 -38.42 28.34
C ALA A 772 48.26 -39.57 27.33
N SER A 773 49.47 -39.65 26.73
CA SER A 773 50.63 -38.73 26.65
C SER A 773 51.72 -39.26 25.68
N LYS A 774 52.58 -38.36 25.12
CA LYS A 774 53.95 -38.62 24.56
C LYS A 774 54.00 -39.50 23.27
N GLU A 775 55.04 -39.51 22.41
CA GLU A 775 56.27 -38.70 22.18
C GLU A 775 56.79 -38.90 20.72
N GLY A 776 57.75 -38.09 20.24
CA GLY A 776 58.39 -38.17 18.89
C GLY A 776 57.66 -37.33 17.81
N GLU A 777 58.28 -36.55 16.91
CA GLU A 777 59.51 -36.74 16.11
C GLU A 777 59.38 -37.94 15.15
N ASP A 778 59.55 -37.83 13.82
CA ASP A 778 60.63 -37.11 13.12
C ASP A 778 60.35 -36.72 11.61
N GLU A 779 61.42 -36.42 10.87
CA GLU A 779 61.58 -35.74 9.56
C GLU A 779 60.69 -36.00 8.30
N LYS A 780 60.55 -34.88 7.57
CA LYS A 780 60.64 -34.66 6.09
C LYS A 780 60.77 -35.87 5.12
N SER A 781 60.07 -35.80 3.99
CA SER A 781 60.68 -36.03 2.66
C SER A 781 59.91 -35.34 1.50
N LYS A 782 60.51 -35.30 0.29
CA LYS A 782 59.93 -34.76 -0.95
C LYS A 782 60.09 -35.76 -2.10
N GLY A 783 59.07 -35.93 -2.95
CA GLY A 783 59.15 -36.62 -4.26
C GLY A 783 57.80 -37.25 -4.62
N LYS A 784 57.08 -36.81 -5.66
CA LYS A 784 57.31 -36.94 -7.12
C LYS A 784 56.78 -38.27 -7.72
N THR A 785 55.59 -38.15 -8.32
CA THR A 785 55.23 -38.60 -9.68
C THR A 785 55.58 -40.03 -10.14
N GLU A 786 54.57 -40.85 -10.47
CA GLU A 786 54.20 -41.21 -11.87
C GLU A 786 53.01 -42.21 -11.99
N HIS A 787 52.21 -42.06 -13.06
CA HIS A 787 51.50 -43.08 -13.88
C HIS A 787 50.63 -44.22 -13.26
N SER A 788 49.58 -44.78 -13.90
CA SER A 788 48.73 -44.43 -15.07
C SER A 788 47.54 -45.44 -15.21
N LYS A 789 46.60 -45.19 -16.14
CA LYS A 789 45.55 -46.09 -16.71
C LYS A 789 44.23 -46.37 -15.94
N THR A 790 43.20 -45.61 -16.30
CA THR A 790 41.94 -46.05 -16.99
C THR A 790 41.65 -47.57 -17.14
N PRO A 791 40.39 -48.03 -17.03
CA PRO A 791 39.46 -47.91 -18.18
C PRO A 791 37.97 -47.60 -17.87
N LEU A 792 37.25 -47.16 -18.91
CA LEU A 792 35.79 -47.22 -18.98
C LEU A 792 35.30 -48.66 -19.22
N MET A 793 34.03 -48.93 -18.90
CA MET A 793 33.23 -49.88 -19.68
C MET A 793 31.77 -49.39 -19.82
N VAL A 794 31.09 -49.88 -20.86
CA VAL A 794 29.77 -49.41 -21.32
C VAL A 794 28.80 -50.59 -21.35
N SER A 795 27.52 -50.35 -21.07
CA SER A 795 26.43 -51.30 -21.37
C SER A 795 25.18 -50.58 -21.89
N GLU A 796 25.15 -50.39 -23.20
CA GLU A 796 23.93 -50.37 -24.02
C GLU A 796 23.22 -51.75 -23.95
N ASN A 797 21.95 -51.96 -24.34
CA ASN A 797 20.85 -51.08 -24.75
C ASN A 797 19.53 -51.85 -24.54
N GLN A 798 18.39 -51.16 -24.35
CA GLN A 798 17.12 -51.71 -24.87
C GLN A 798 16.13 -50.59 -25.24
N GLU A 799 15.67 -50.66 -26.49
CA GLU A 799 14.59 -49.86 -27.07
C GLU A 799 13.21 -50.41 -26.60
N LEU A 800 12.04 -49.79 -26.80
CA LEU A 800 11.64 -48.53 -27.44
C LEU A 800 10.21 -48.21 -26.95
N ASP A 801 9.85 -46.95 -26.66
CA ASP A 801 8.59 -46.39 -27.18
C ASP A 801 8.63 -44.84 -27.22
N ARG A 802 7.79 -44.25 -28.08
CA ARG A 802 7.57 -42.81 -28.22
C ARG A 802 6.13 -42.47 -27.83
N ASN A 803 5.92 -41.95 -26.61
CA ASN A 803 4.98 -40.86 -26.30
C ASN A 803 4.82 -40.69 -24.78
N SER A 804 5.49 -39.71 -24.19
CA SER A 804 5.08 -39.08 -22.93
C SER A 804 5.56 -37.63 -22.88
N VAL A 805 4.75 -36.76 -22.28
CA VAL A 805 4.97 -35.32 -22.20
C VAL A 805 5.46 -34.98 -20.80
N ASN A 806 6.44 -34.08 -20.66
CA ASN A 806 6.84 -33.56 -19.37
C ASN A 806 5.69 -32.78 -18.71
N CYS A 807 5.43 -33.09 -17.44
CA CYS A 807 4.77 -32.21 -16.48
C CYS A 807 5.79 -31.87 -15.38
#